data_AF-A0A318R0N2-F1
#
_entry.id   AF-A0A318R0N2-F1
#
_cell.length_a   1.000
_cell.length_b   1.000
_cell.length_c   1.000
_cell.angle_alpha   90.00
_cell.angle_beta   90.00
_cell.angle_gamma   90.00
#
_symmetry.space_group_name_H-M   'P 1'
#
loop_
_entity.id
_entity.type
_entity.pdbx_description
1 polymer ?
#
loop_
_entity_poly.entity_id
_entity_poly.type
_entity_poly.pdbx_seq_one_letter_code
_entity_poly.pdbx_strand_id
1 'polypeptide(L)'
;MANATSTQLQELYVAYFGRAADPTGLDYWTEKGITTSKFAADMYAQAEFKDVYGSLSTESQVNQIYKNLFDREADVDGLNYWTLEINLGKIQLAEIANHLIYAAQNNAGSEDDKTALTNRTNAAVAYTAKVKESSEAILAFQAESTDPWVAGDNITEAISYLSGIDKDTAHTDAGIAASVTTITDNGPSGTSQTFTFTTGVDKFNGGNGADIFNANLTTNSTNTLNAFDEITGGSGLDKLYADIRTAVTPAKISGVEEIHATFSGAVTFGVTNATDLTTINNVSSTANATFTGIAAGATSFSVSDVASSTTNFGYLSTTGSQAATVALNNVTGGSDAEISIDGVETLTFNSNTAASTYEIAADAATTVNFGGAADQTVVLDATTVNISKFDASTATGDVTLTGINQTGVGGSVDLTVTGGAGNDSLTLTANTGQNLSVSGGAGDDTITNTALAITDTVDGGDGTDTIVTNNAVAIVLDNATRTTFTNVEAITINNEFDGSLSTQLIAESIDTVNLTLANANIIDSAETITGGAGSFTVNIGNTSTDANGVLAAALTVADTGSATTDSLTIANKAKTSAGANVDIFGATAFTSTGYENVTIDTGTGSGADQLDITTLTITPDSITGTAVSLTLTGTNAIDIATSLTTTATGLMTVDASGLTAQDTGTDTLVISVTAQGTSGTASITGSSGEDTIIVGNFASTIKGGDGNDSLVGGTANDAIYGGDGNDTITGSGGNDIYDGGAGDDSFTVQGTSVNLDAGSGNDTVNMDATLSSGDTVKGGAGTDILAIDSAATATSSEGVTGFETLRVDSELSQDMVQFTNNSGFTRIEMNHAGTVSITNASNTVTEFSVRDQGASDTTTFDRLLDNSSNTLTVQAHTDAATSIISLIVDDEETLTIDDGAIDSALAFVITDLHAEDLVTLNITGGSNFTITNAIQSQATAVLTTINASTNTGTVSIDADNATLGLTFTGSTTAANTLSGGAGGDTITGGGAADTLTGDGGSDSITGGDGADTLTGGNGADTILGGAGADVISAGGGKDSVTGGAGADTFRLYATASNNDEITDFDASQTDLVAFDISDIEGLTAVTDFVELDATTVAAATGVILSVNATAAVDLDSADTNVTSAAFQCNYSSASELQADMRSNLTVAATFIAGDGILVFYDDGTNTTAAIATTAGGGGNAVLTDWVVADIATFTGVTDATSIVSANLTTFRA
;
A
#
# COMPACT_ATOMS: atom_id res chain seq x y z
N MET A 1 -5.84 -37.48 81.72
CA MET A 1 -6.86 -36.67 82.39
C MET A 1 -6.18 -35.82 83.44
N ALA A 2 -5.93 -34.55 83.08
CA ALA A 2 -5.62 -33.50 84.04
C ALA A 2 -6.96 -32.90 84.52
N ASN A 3 -6.97 -32.34 85.73
CA ASN A 3 -8.13 -31.60 86.22
C ASN A 3 -8.36 -30.38 85.32
N ALA A 4 -9.62 -30.03 85.06
CA ALA A 4 -9.97 -28.86 84.28
C ALA A 4 -9.48 -27.59 84.98
N THR A 5 -8.92 -26.63 84.21
CA THR A 5 -8.54 -25.32 84.77
C THR A 5 -9.77 -24.42 84.95
N SER A 6 -9.65 -23.39 85.79
CA SER A 6 -10.73 -22.41 85.99
C SER A 6 -11.13 -21.73 84.67
N THR A 7 -10.18 -21.43 83.79
CA THR A 7 -10.47 -20.88 82.45
C THR A 7 -11.26 -21.88 81.59
N GLN A 8 -10.88 -23.16 81.57
CA GLN A 8 -11.59 -24.18 80.78
C GLN A 8 -13.01 -24.41 81.30
N LEU A 9 -13.23 -24.36 82.62
CA LEU A 9 -14.56 -24.43 83.21
C LEU A 9 -15.40 -23.18 82.91
N GLN A 10 -14.77 -22.00 82.87
CA GLN A 10 -15.41 -20.74 82.49
C GLN A 10 -15.90 -20.78 81.03
N GLU A 11 -15.06 -21.25 80.10
CA GLU A 11 -15.39 -21.39 78.68
C GLU A 11 -16.59 -22.32 78.47
N LEU A 12 -16.60 -23.47 79.16
CA LEU A 12 -17.72 -24.41 79.09
C LEU A 12 -19.01 -23.82 79.65
N TYR A 13 -18.92 -23.06 80.74
CA TYR A 13 -20.09 -22.42 81.32
C TYR A 13 -20.68 -21.34 80.41
N VAL A 14 -19.81 -20.54 79.76
CA VAL A 14 -20.22 -19.57 78.73
C VAL A 14 -20.85 -20.30 77.54
N ALA A 15 -20.28 -21.41 77.09
CA ALA A 15 -20.86 -22.20 76.00
C ALA A 15 -22.30 -22.65 76.31
N TYR A 16 -22.55 -23.10 77.54
CA TYR A 16 -23.86 -23.59 77.93
C TYR A 16 -24.87 -22.47 78.19
N PHE A 17 -24.46 -21.36 78.79
CA PHE A 17 -25.41 -20.37 79.31
C PHE A 17 -25.26 -18.96 78.70
N GLY A 18 -24.30 -18.77 77.79
CA GLY A 18 -24.02 -17.49 77.13
C GLY A 18 -23.46 -16.40 78.05
N ARG A 19 -23.11 -16.75 79.30
CA ARG A 19 -22.66 -15.81 80.34
C ARG A 19 -21.55 -16.42 81.19
N ALA A 20 -20.80 -15.57 81.89
CA ALA A 20 -19.77 -15.97 82.84
C ALA A 20 -20.36 -16.76 84.03
N ALA A 21 -19.63 -17.76 84.51
CA ALA A 21 -19.97 -18.49 85.72
C ALA A 21 -19.85 -17.59 86.96
N ASP A 22 -20.73 -17.81 87.95
CA ASP A 22 -20.60 -17.20 89.27
C ASP A 22 -19.26 -17.61 89.90
N PRO A 23 -18.48 -16.66 90.47
CA PRO A 23 -17.16 -16.96 91.04
C PRO A 23 -17.17 -18.06 92.10
N THR A 24 -18.22 -18.14 92.92
CA THR A 24 -18.37 -19.14 94.00
C THR A 24 -18.62 -20.54 93.45
N GLY A 25 -19.42 -20.63 92.39
CA GLY A 25 -19.68 -21.88 91.69
C GLY A 25 -18.45 -22.39 90.95
N LEU A 26 -17.71 -21.49 90.30
CA LEU A 26 -16.47 -21.82 89.60
C LEU A 26 -15.38 -22.33 90.56
N ASP A 27 -15.19 -21.65 91.69
CA ASP A 27 -14.24 -22.06 92.72
C ASP A 27 -14.58 -23.45 93.28
N TYR A 28 -15.87 -23.72 93.54
CA TYR A 28 -16.33 -25.04 94.02
C TYR A 28 -15.94 -26.19 93.08
N TRP A 29 -16.16 -26.03 91.77
CA TRP A 29 -15.82 -27.09 90.80
C TRP A 29 -14.32 -27.22 90.57
N THR A 30 -13.60 -26.10 90.57
CA THR A 30 -12.14 -26.06 90.42
C THR A 30 -11.45 -26.75 91.61
N GLU A 31 -11.90 -26.48 92.85
CA GLU A 31 -11.35 -27.09 94.07
C GLU A 31 -11.64 -28.60 94.15
N LYS A 32 -12.78 -29.06 93.59
CA LYS A 32 -13.10 -30.49 93.49
C LYS A 32 -12.28 -31.25 92.46
N GLY A 33 -11.49 -30.56 91.63
CA GLY A 33 -10.53 -31.19 90.72
C GLY A 33 -11.17 -32.13 89.71
N ILE A 34 -12.29 -31.74 89.12
CA ILE A 34 -13.00 -32.55 88.13
C ILE A 34 -12.41 -32.38 86.72
N THR A 35 -12.67 -33.34 85.82
CA THR A 35 -12.32 -33.21 84.40
C THR A 35 -13.42 -32.49 83.63
N THR A 36 -13.09 -31.88 82.50
CA THR A 36 -14.08 -31.14 81.67
C THR A 36 -15.22 -32.05 81.18
N SER A 37 -14.95 -33.31 80.87
CA SER A 37 -15.99 -34.30 80.51
C SER A 37 -16.90 -34.65 81.69
N LYS A 38 -16.34 -34.82 82.91
CA LYS A 38 -17.16 -35.07 84.11
C LYS A 38 -18.02 -33.87 84.45
N PHE A 39 -17.49 -32.65 84.27
CA PHE A 39 -18.25 -31.41 84.44
C PHE A 39 -19.41 -31.30 83.46
N ALA A 40 -19.19 -31.57 82.18
CA ALA A 40 -20.24 -31.56 81.16
C ALA A 40 -21.37 -32.55 81.49
N ALA A 41 -21.02 -33.78 81.89
CA ALA A 41 -22.01 -34.80 82.28
C ALA A 41 -22.82 -34.39 83.52
N ASP A 42 -22.17 -33.78 84.52
CA ASP A 42 -22.86 -33.32 85.74
C ASP A 42 -23.72 -32.08 85.47
N MET A 43 -23.31 -31.19 84.56
CA MET A 43 -24.09 -30.02 84.16
C MET A 43 -25.34 -30.39 83.35
N TYR A 44 -25.24 -31.38 82.46
CA TYR A 44 -26.40 -31.90 81.73
C TYR A 44 -27.52 -32.41 82.67
N ALA A 45 -27.15 -32.89 83.86
CA ALA A 45 -28.11 -33.35 84.86
C ALA A 45 -28.78 -32.21 85.65
N GLN A 46 -28.22 -31.00 85.64
CA GLN A 46 -28.72 -29.84 86.39
C GLN A 46 -30.06 -29.35 85.85
N ALA A 47 -30.91 -28.85 86.74
CA ALA A 47 -32.20 -28.26 86.38
C ALA A 47 -32.02 -27.06 85.45
N GLU A 48 -31.03 -26.19 85.74
CA GLU A 48 -30.76 -24.98 84.94
C GLU A 48 -30.40 -25.30 83.49
N PHE A 49 -29.61 -26.35 83.24
CA PHE A 49 -29.30 -26.77 81.86
C PHE A 49 -30.55 -27.32 81.15
N LYS A 50 -31.39 -28.09 81.87
CA LYS A 50 -32.64 -28.63 81.32
C LYS A 50 -33.68 -27.54 81.06
N ASP A 51 -33.70 -26.46 81.83
CA ASP A 51 -34.62 -25.35 81.62
C ASP A 51 -34.24 -24.57 80.35
N VAL A 52 -32.95 -24.40 80.09
CA VAL A 52 -32.44 -23.70 78.89
C VAL A 52 -32.58 -24.55 77.62
N TYR A 53 -32.21 -25.82 77.68
CA TYR A 53 -32.15 -26.67 76.47
C TYR A 53 -33.32 -27.64 76.33
N GLY A 54 -33.99 -28.03 77.42
CA GLY A 54 -34.93 -29.16 77.44
C GLY A 54 -36.24 -28.96 76.68
N SER A 55 -36.56 -27.74 76.27
CA SER A 55 -37.70 -27.42 75.39
C SER A 55 -37.31 -27.22 73.92
N LEU A 56 -36.02 -27.19 73.59
CA LEU A 56 -35.49 -26.94 72.25
C LEU A 56 -35.32 -28.25 71.46
N SER A 57 -35.44 -28.16 70.13
CA SER A 57 -35.08 -29.28 69.22
C SER A 57 -33.57 -29.51 69.21
N THR A 58 -33.12 -30.71 68.86
CA THR A 58 -31.69 -31.06 68.87
C THR A 58 -30.84 -30.10 68.01
N GLU A 59 -31.32 -29.68 66.84
CA GLU A 59 -30.62 -28.68 66.00
C GLU A 59 -30.57 -27.31 66.67
N SER A 60 -31.68 -26.83 67.23
CA SER A 60 -31.69 -25.54 67.94
C SER A 60 -30.82 -25.56 69.19
N GLN A 61 -30.69 -26.71 69.85
CA GLN A 61 -29.76 -26.89 70.97
C GLN A 61 -28.30 -26.75 70.52
N VAL A 62 -27.90 -27.36 69.40
CA VAL A 62 -26.54 -27.22 68.85
C VAL A 62 -26.27 -25.78 68.42
N ASN A 63 -27.20 -25.15 67.71
CA ASN A 63 -27.06 -23.75 67.29
C ASN A 63 -26.94 -22.78 68.46
N GLN A 64 -27.63 -23.04 69.57
CA GLN A 64 -27.52 -22.19 70.76
C GLN A 64 -26.11 -22.25 71.37
N ILE A 65 -25.45 -23.42 71.36
CA ILE A 65 -24.06 -23.56 71.83
C ILE A 65 -23.10 -22.79 70.92
N TYR A 66 -23.27 -22.86 69.58
CA TYR A 66 -22.46 -22.06 68.65
C TYR A 66 -22.66 -20.56 68.85
N LYS A 67 -23.91 -20.10 69.03
CA LYS A 67 -24.19 -18.68 69.31
C LYS A 67 -23.53 -18.23 70.59
N ASN A 68 -23.52 -19.06 71.62
CA ASN A 68 -22.92 -18.72 72.90
C ASN A 68 -21.38 -18.70 72.87
N LEU A 69 -20.74 -19.48 72.00
CA LEU A 69 -19.28 -19.51 71.89
C LEU A 69 -18.73 -18.52 70.87
N PHE A 70 -19.36 -18.43 69.70
CA PHE A 70 -18.82 -17.76 68.51
C PHE A 70 -19.73 -16.63 67.98
N ASP A 71 -20.84 -16.35 68.65
CA ASP A 71 -21.84 -15.33 68.26
C ASP A 71 -22.51 -15.54 66.89
N ARG A 72 -22.54 -16.78 66.43
CA ARG A 72 -23.17 -17.17 65.16
C ARG A 72 -23.84 -18.53 65.27
N GLU A 73 -24.73 -18.85 64.34
CA GLU A 73 -25.23 -20.22 64.19
C GLU A 73 -24.16 -21.15 63.62
N ALA A 74 -24.31 -22.46 63.88
CA ALA A 74 -23.49 -23.44 63.21
C ALA A 74 -23.79 -23.38 61.70
N ASP A 75 -22.76 -23.53 60.89
CA ASP A 75 -22.99 -23.78 59.46
C ASP A 75 -23.74 -25.10 59.27
N VAL A 76 -24.29 -25.29 58.08
CA VAL A 76 -25.18 -26.43 57.78
C VAL A 76 -24.48 -27.78 58.02
N ASP A 77 -23.18 -27.87 57.71
CA ASP A 77 -22.41 -29.11 57.83
C ASP A 77 -22.09 -29.45 59.29
N GLY A 78 -21.68 -28.46 60.08
CA GLY A 78 -21.48 -28.58 61.53
C GLY A 78 -22.78 -28.90 62.26
N LEU A 79 -23.88 -28.22 61.91
CA LEU A 79 -25.20 -28.45 62.50
C LEU A 79 -25.68 -29.88 62.27
N ASN A 80 -25.56 -30.38 61.03
CA ASN A 80 -25.94 -31.73 60.65
C ASN A 80 -25.07 -32.79 61.35
N TYR A 81 -23.74 -32.58 61.41
CA TYR A 81 -22.80 -33.51 62.03
C TYR A 81 -23.09 -33.70 63.54
N TRP A 82 -23.19 -32.61 64.28
CA TRP A 82 -23.40 -32.67 65.74
C TRP A 82 -24.79 -33.19 66.12
N THR A 83 -25.81 -32.80 65.36
CA THR A 83 -27.18 -33.30 65.56
C THR A 83 -27.26 -34.80 65.32
N LEU A 84 -26.58 -35.32 64.30
CA LEU A 84 -26.52 -36.76 64.02
C LEU A 84 -25.83 -37.53 65.15
N GLU A 85 -24.68 -37.04 65.65
CA GLU A 85 -23.93 -37.72 66.70
C GLU A 85 -24.67 -37.76 68.05
N ILE A 86 -25.47 -36.73 68.37
CA ILE A 86 -26.40 -36.76 69.52
C ILE A 86 -27.50 -37.80 69.29
N ASN A 87 -28.16 -37.79 68.12
CA ASN A 87 -29.27 -38.69 67.83
C ASN A 87 -28.86 -40.17 67.80
N LEU A 88 -27.62 -40.47 67.41
CA LEU A 88 -27.02 -41.80 67.48
C LEU A 88 -26.61 -42.21 68.90
N GLY A 89 -26.75 -41.31 69.89
CA GLY A 89 -26.42 -41.53 71.30
C GLY A 89 -24.93 -41.67 71.59
N LYS A 90 -24.07 -41.25 70.65
CA LYS A 90 -22.61 -41.40 70.77
C LYS A 90 -21.97 -40.33 71.64
N ILE A 91 -22.59 -39.16 71.73
CA ILE A 91 -22.15 -38.03 72.53
C ILE A 91 -23.37 -37.34 73.17
N GLN A 92 -23.21 -36.76 74.37
CA GLN A 92 -24.25 -35.95 74.99
C GLN A 92 -24.16 -34.48 74.55
N LEU A 93 -25.29 -33.76 74.53
CA LEU A 93 -25.32 -32.35 74.11
C LEU A 93 -24.30 -31.47 74.85
N ALA A 94 -24.16 -31.63 76.16
CA ALA A 94 -23.19 -30.88 76.94
C ALA A 94 -21.74 -31.19 76.54
N GLU A 95 -21.45 -32.38 76.00
CA GLU A 95 -20.08 -32.73 75.63
C GLU A 95 -19.63 -32.04 74.33
N ILE A 96 -20.55 -31.54 73.49
CA ILE A 96 -20.23 -30.87 72.22
C ILE A 96 -19.37 -29.62 72.44
N ALA A 97 -19.67 -28.81 73.46
CA ALA A 97 -18.93 -27.58 73.73
C ALA A 97 -17.42 -27.85 73.93
N ASN A 98 -17.08 -28.97 74.61
CA ASN A 98 -15.68 -29.38 74.77
C ASN A 98 -14.99 -29.66 73.43
N HIS A 99 -15.69 -30.33 72.50
CA HIS A 99 -15.13 -30.63 71.18
C HIS A 99 -14.96 -29.38 70.32
N LEU A 100 -15.91 -28.44 70.37
CA LEU A 100 -15.83 -27.18 69.62
C LEU A 100 -14.71 -26.28 70.13
N ILE A 101 -14.60 -26.11 71.45
CA ILE A 101 -13.51 -25.36 72.08
C ILE A 101 -12.16 -25.97 71.69
N TYR A 102 -12.04 -27.30 71.76
CA TYR A 102 -10.82 -28.00 71.39
C TYR A 102 -10.47 -27.80 69.90
N ALA A 103 -11.46 -27.88 69.00
CA ALA A 103 -11.27 -27.70 67.56
C ALA A 103 -10.84 -26.26 67.20
N ALA A 104 -11.46 -25.26 67.83
CA ALA A 104 -11.11 -23.85 67.65
C ALA A 104 -9.69 -23.53 68.16
N GLN A 105 -9.28 -24.11 69.30
CA GLN A 105 -7.96 -23.87 69.89
C GLN A 105 -6.82 -24.60 69.15
N ASN A 106 -7.08 -25.76 68.53
CA ASN A 106 -6.05 -26.63 67.93
C ASN A 106 -6.09 -26.69 66.39
N ASN A 107 -6.48 -25.58 65.73
CA ASN A 107 -6.38 -25.34 64.28
C ASN A 107 -7.22 -26.26 63.36
N ALA A 108 -8.40 -26.65 63.81
CA ALA A 108 -9.41 -27.32 62.98
C ALA A 108 -10.69 -26.47 62.75
N GLY A 109 -10.74 -25.23 63.24
CA GLY A 109 -11.80 -24.23 62.98
C GLY A 109 -11.25 -22.97 62.30
N SER A 110 -12.12 -22.02 61.90
CA SER A 110 -11.69 -20.77 61.26
C SER A 110 -10.96 -19.84 62.25
N GLU A 111 -10.07 -18.97 61.75
CA GLU A 111 -9.35 -18.01 62.61
C GLU A 111 -10.32 -17.04 63.32
N ASP A 112 -11.49 -16.80 62.70
CA ASP A 112 -12.59 -16.03 63.28
C ASP A 112 -13.20 -16.73 64.50
N ASP A 113 -13.38 -18.06 64.47
CA ASP A 113 -13.92 -18.81 65.62
C ASP A 113 -12.94 -18.82 66.80
N LYS A 114 -11.63 -18.94 66.51
CA LYS A 114 -10.58 -18.86 67.53
C LYS A 114 -10.49 -17.48 68.17
N THR A 115 -10.65 -16.43 67.37
CA THR A 115 -10.70 -15.04 67.84
C THR A 115 -11.95 -14.77 68.66
N ALA A 116 -13.13 -15.22 68.20
CA ALA A 116 -14.39 -15.07 68.94
C ALA A 116 -14.36 -15.80 70.29
N LEU A 117 -13.84 -17.02 70.32
CA LEU A 117 -13.66 -17.78 71.57
C LEU A 117 -12.70 -17.07 72.52
N THR A 118 -11.55 -16.62 72.04
CA THR A 118 -10.55 -15.92 72.87
C THR A 118 -11.13 -14.64 73.47
N ASN A 119 -11.88 -13.86 72.69
CA ASN A 119 -12.53 -12.63 73.17
C ASN A 119 -13.58 -12.92 74.24
N ARG A 120 -14.41 -13.96 74.07
CA ARG A 120 -15.41 -14.34 75.08
C ARG A 120 -14.80 -14.94 76.34
N THR A 121 -13.76 -15.76 76.22
CA THR A 121 -13.01 -16.26 77.37
C THR A 121 -12.43 -15.11 78.18
N ASN A 122 -11.76 -14.16 77.53
CA ASN A 122 -11.15 -13.02 78.20
C ASN A 122 -12.21 -12.12 78.87
N ALA A 123 -13.33 -11.86 78.20
CA ALA A 123 -14.44 -11.11 78.78
C ALA A 123 -15.05 -11.81 80.01
N ALA A 124 -15.23 -13.13 79.94
CA ALA A 124 -15.80 -13.91 81.04
C ALA A 124 -14.84 -14.02 82.24
N VAL A 125 -13.53 -14.16 82.00
CA VAL A 125 -12.50 -14.15 83.05
C VAL A 125 -12.40 -12.76 83.69
N ALA A 126 -12.44 -11.70 82.88
CA ALA A 126 -12.43 -10.32 83.38
C ALA A 126 -13.67 -10.00 84.23
N TYR A 127 -14.86 -10.44 83.80
CA TYR A 127 -16.09 -10.30 84.58
C TYR A 127 -16.00 -11.02 85.94
N THR A 128 -15.58 -12.29 85.96
CA THR A 128 -15.43 -13.06 87.21
C THR A 128 -14.36 -12.45 88.13
N ALA A 129 -13.26 -11.94 87.58
CA ALA A 129 -12.24 -11.22 88.34
C ALA A 129 -12.80 -9.91 88.94
N LYS A 130 -13.62 -9.16 88.18
CA LYS A 130 -14.27 -7.93 88.63
C LYS A 130 -15.30 -8.17 89.72
N VAL A 131 -16.08 -9.25 89.61
CA VAL A 131 -17.02 -9.68 90.66
C VAL A 131 -16.26 -10.10 91.93
N LYS A 132 -15.14 -10.83 91.81
CA LYS A 132 -14.25 -11.13 92.95
C LYS A 132 -13.71 -9.87 93.62
N GLU A 133 -13.22 -8.90 92.84
CA GLU A 133 -12.77 -7.57 93.29
C GLU A 133 -13.86 -6.85 94.10
N SER A 134 -15.10 -6.87 93.61
CA SER A 134 -16.24 -6.23 94.29
C SER A 134 -16.69 -6.99 95.55
N SER A 135 -16.55 -8.32 95.60
CA SER A 135 -16.96 -9.15 96.75
C SER A 135 -15.92 -9.22 97.88
N GLU A 136 -14.63 -9.25 97.57
CA GLU A 136 -13.54 -9.19 98.57
C GLU A 136 -13.40 -7.77 99.17
N ALA A 137 -13.72 -6.73 98.40
CA ALA A 137 -13.81 -5.35 98.91
C ALA A 137 -15.02 -5.12 99.84
N ILE A 138 -16.12 -5.86 99.66
CA ILE A 138 -17.30 -5.81 100.55
C ILE A 138 -17.05 -6.52 101.89
N LEU A 139 -16.20 -7.55 101.93
CA LEU A 139 -15.80 -8.21 103.19
C LEU A 139 -14.81 -7.38 104.04
N ALA A 140 -14.15 -6.37 103.46
CA ALA A 140 -13.22 -5.49 104.18
C ALA A 140 -13.90 -4.34 104.95
N PHE A 141 -15.18 -4.07 104.73
CA PHE A 141 -15.93 -2.96 105.38
C PHE A 141 -16.65 -3.39 106.68
N GLN A 142 -16.51 -4.64 107.12
CA GLN A 142 -17.27 -5.23 108.23
C GLN A 142 -16.69 -4.96 109.64
N ALA A 143 -15.65 -4.13 109.79
CA ALA A 143 -14.90 -4.04 111.05
C ALA A 143 -15.49 -3.09 112.12
N GLU A 144 -16.41 -2.18 111.80
CA GLU A 144 -16.82 -1.13 112.75
C GLU A 144 -18.32 -0.81 112.75
N SER A 145 -19.18 -1.75 113.12
CA SER A 145 -20.52 -1.40 113.65
C SER A 145 -21.10 -2.51 114.52
N THR A 146 -21.44 -2.17 115.76
CA THR A 146 -21.83 -3.10 116.84
C THR A 146 -23.35 -3.22 117.07
N ASP A 147 -24.20 -2.95 116.08
CA ASP A 147 -25.61 -3.36 116.15
C ASP A 147 -26.10 -3.93 114.81
N PRO A 148 -26.84 -5.06 114.82
CA PRO A 148 -27.15 -5.83 113.62
C PRO A 148 -28.33 -5.21 112.87
N TRP A 149 -28.09 -4.75 111.64
CA TRP A 149 -29.17 -4.25 110.79
C TRP A 149 -29.90 -5.42 110.12
N VAL A 150 -31.19 -5.50 110.41
CA VAL A 150 -32.14 -6.52 109.95
C VAL A 150 -32.58 -6.19 108.53
N ALA A 151 -32.72 -7.22 107.70
CA ALA A 151 -33.08 -7.12 106.28
C ALA A 151 -34.36 -6.30 106.05
N GLY A 152 -34.23 -5.16 105.37
CA GLY A 152 -35.37 -4.34 104.97
C GLY A 152 -35.02 -2.91 104.55
N ASP A 153 -34.07 -2.26 105.23
CA ASP A 153 -33.93 -0.79 105.13
C ASP A 153 -32.61 -0.30 104.55
N ASN A 154 -32.11 -0.91 103.46
CA ASN A 154 -31.41 -0.11 102.43
C ASN A 154 -31.17 -0.80 101.09
N ILE A 155 -31.86 -1.91 100.82
CA ILE A 155 -32.03 -2.35 99.43
C ILE A 155 -32.93 -1.36 98.68
N THR A 156 -33.85 -0.64 99.31
CA THR A 156 -34.65 0.37 98.59
C THR A 156 -33.86 1.65 98.28
N GLU A 157 -32.87 2.07 99.09
CA GLU A 157 -32.02 3.24 98.78
C GLU A 157 -30.86 2.86 97.82
N ALA A 158 -30.41 1.59 97.81
CA ALA A 158 -29.52 1.07 96.76
C ALA A 158 -30.27 0.76 95.45
N ILE A 159 -31.56 0.38 95.51
CA ILE A 159 -32.44 0.22 94.35
C ILE A 159 -32.91 1.59 93.83
N SER A 160 -32.99 2.63 94.67
CA SER A 160 -33.17 4.02 94.23
C SER A 160 -31.90 4.62 93.59
N TYR A 161 -30.74 3.95 93.71
CA TYR A 161 -29.56 4.20 92.86
C TYR A 161 -29.52 3.29 91.62
N LEU A 162 -30.52 2.41 91.46
CA LEU A 162 -30.62 1.41 90.39
C LEU A 162 -31.93 1.45 89.60
N SER A 163 -32.83 2.43 89.80
CA SER A 163 -33.61 2.92 88.65
C SER A 163 -33.20 4.29 88.15
N GLY A 164 -32.10 4.84 88.69
CA GLY A 164 -31.23 5.92 88.20
C GLY A 164 -31.13 6.09 86.68
N ILE A 165 -31.79 6.91 85.90
CA ILE A 165 -32.60 8.07 86.24
C ILE A 165 -33.73 7.74 87.19
N ASP A 166 -33.47 7.57 88.49
CA ASP A 166 -34.34 6.88 89.42
C ASP A 166 -35.66 7.58 89.36
N LYS A 167 -36.70 6.84 88.96
CA LYS A 167 -38.03 7.39 89.02
C LYS A 167 -38.57 6.95 90.37
N ASP A 168 -38.34 7.71 91.42
CA ASP A 168 -38.37 9.18 91.50
C ASP A 168 -37.64 9.57 92.80
N THR A 169 -36.83 10.61 92.87
CA THR A 169 -37.38 11.97 93.01
C THR A 169 -36.20 12.97 92.91
N ALA A 170 -36.14 13.84 91.91
CA ALA A 170 -36.87 15.10 91.82
C ALA A 170 -36.70 15.93 93.12
N HIS A 171 -36.03 17.08 93.14
CA HIS A 171 -36.22 18.20 92.25
C HIS A 171 -35.08 19.17 92.48
N THR A 172 -34.26 19.43 91.47
CA THR A 172 -34.12 20.77 90.89
C THR A 172 -32.93 20.80 89.95
N ASP A 173 -33.08 21.63 88.91
CA ASP A 173 -32.15 21.88 87.82
C ASP A 173 -30.73 22.32 88.24
N ALA A 174 -30.43 22.38 89.55
CA ALA A 174 -29.19 22.86 90.13
C ALA A 174 -28.11 21.77 90.35
N GLY A 175 -28.48 20.48 90.36
CA GLY A 175 -27.49 19.38 90.47
C GLY A 175 -26.62 19.21 89.23
N ILE A 176 -27.07 19.77 88.09
CA ILE A 176 -26.40 19.75 86.78
C ILE A 176 -25.36 20.89 86.64
N ALA A 177 -25.19 21.78 87.63
CA ALA A 177 -24.47 23.05 87.40
C ALA A 177 -23.22 23.34 88.26
N ALA A 178 -22.78 22.51 89.21
CA ALA A 178 -21.89 23.04 90.27
C ALA A 178 -20.71 22.21 90.79
N SER A 179 -20.22 21.19 90.07
CA SER A 179 -18.88 20.64 90.35
C SER A 179 -17.93 20.75 89.15
N VAL A 180 -17.97 21.91 88.51
CA VAL A 180 -16.79 22.50 87.87
C VAL A 180 -15.84 22.91 89.00
N THR A 181 -14.67 22.26 89.11
CA THR A 181 -13.34 22.92 89.11
C THR A 181 -12.21 21.96 89.54
N THR A 182 -11.26 21.73 88.62
CA THR A 182 -9.85 21.36 88.80
C THR A 182 -9.49 20.07 89.57
N ILE A 183 -9.02 19.05 88.84
CA ILE A 183 -7.73 18.35 89.05
C ILE A 183 -7.45 17.48 87.80
N THR A 184 -6.29 17.74 87.22
CA THR A 184 -5.51 16.93 86.27
C THR A 184 -5.32 15.50 86.74
N ASP A 185 -5.53 14.51 85.87
CA ASP A 185 -4.83 13.23 85.99
C ASP A 185 -3.77 13.13 84.88
N ASN A 186 -2.51 13.30 85.32
CA ASN A 186 -1.34 12.86 84.59
C ASN A 186 -1.30 11.34 84.68
N GLY A 187 -1.87 10.67 83.68
CA GLY A 187 -1.36 9.36 83.26
C GLY A 187 0.09 9.48 82.78
N PRO A 188 0.90 8.41 82.83
CA PRO A 188 2.36 8.49 82.77
C PRO A 188 2.87 9.15 81.49
N SER A 189 4.02 9.82 81.62
CA SER A 189 4.69 10.60 80.56
C SER A 189 4.83 9.86 79.22
N GLY A 190 4.27 10.46 78.16
CA GLY A 190 4.76 10.31 76.78
C GLY A 190 4.00 9.37 75.85
N THR A 191 2.82 8.86 76.21
CA THR A 191 2.07 7.94 75.33
C THR A 191 0.89 8.65 74.64
N SER A 192 0.95 8.70 73.31
CA SER A 192 -0.12 9.14 72.39
C SER A 192 -1.47 8.44 72.65
N GLN A 193 -2.56 9.20 72.70
CA GLN A 193 -3.94 8.72 72.88
C GLN A 193 -4.77 8.90 71.60
N THR A 194 -5.84 8.11 71.45
CA THR A 194 -6.80 8.27 70.34
C THR A 194 -8.23 8.37 70.89
N PHE A 195 -8.90 9.47 70.58
CA PHE A 195 -10.27 9.78 70.98
C PHE A 195 -11.20 9.62 69.77
N THR A 196 -12.41 9.09 69.96
CA THR A 196 -13.41 8.95 68.88
C THR A 196 -14.69 9.67 69.28
N PHE A 197 -15.23 10.49 68.38
CA PHE A 197 -16.43 11.30 68.62
C PHE A 197 -17.68 10.43 68.76
N THR A 198 -18.73 10.98 69.39
CA THR A 198 -20.06 10.40 69.50
C THR A 198 -21.11 11.25 68.75
N THR A 199 -22.40 10.97 68.93
CA THR A 199 -23.52 11.75 68.35
C THR A 199 -23.83 13.03 69.12
N GLY A 200 -23.24 13.22 70.30
CA GLY A 200 -23.58 14.27 71.25
C GLY A 200 -22.48 15.30 71.39
N VAL A 201 -22.60 16.15 72.42
CA VAL A 201 -21.57 17.12 72.76
C VAL A 201 -20.38 16.41 73.40
N ASP A 202 -19.27 16.38 72.69
CA ASP A 202 -18.03 15.75 73.14
C ASP A 202 -17.07 16.80 73.73
N LYS A 203 -16.45 16.47 74.87
CA LYS A 203 -15.41 17.30 75.50
C LYS A 203 -14.16 16.49 75.78
N PHE A 204 -13.14 16.63 74.92
CA PHE A 204 -11.90 15.86 75.02
C PHE A 204 -10.74 16.69 75.58
N ASN A 205 -9.85 16.02 76.32
CA ASN A 205 -8.57 16.57 76.81
C ASN A 205 -7.45 15.53 76.62
N GLY A 206 -6.50 15.79 75.72
CA GLY A 206 -5.41 14.89 75.34
C GLY A 206 -4.26 14.81 76.35
N GLY A 207 -3.90 15.93 76.98
CA GLY A 207 -2.82 15.95 77.99
C GLY A 207 -1.43 16.10 77.37
N ASN A 208 -0.53 15.13 77.57
CA ASN A 208 0.85 15.18 77.04
C ASN A 208 1.09 13.98 76.11
N GLY A 209 1.51 14.21 74.87
CA GLY A 209 1.65 13.18 73.85
C GLY A 209 1.20 13.71 72.49
N ALA A 210 1.43 12.97 71.40
CA ALA A 210 0.88 13.34 70.09
C ALA A 210 -0.48 12.66 69.93
N ASP A 211 -1.55 13.29 70.39
CA ASP A 211 -2.88 12.71 70.49
C ASP A 211 -3.67 12.83 69.18
N ILE A 212 -4.61 11.90 68.96
CA ILE A 212 -5.43 11.82 67.75
C ILE A 212 -6.91 11.93 68.13
N PHE A 213 -7.61 12.90 67.57
CA PHE A 213 -9.05 13.06 67.70
C PHE A 213 -9.71 12.61 66.39
N ASN A 214 -10.49 11.53 66.42
CA ASN A 214 -11.06 10.89 65.24
C ASN A 214 -12.58 11.09 65.18
N ALA A 215 -13.01 12.01 64.32
CA ALA A 215 -14.40 12.25 63.95
C ALA A 215 -14.78 11.60 62.60
N ASN A 216 -14.01 10.61 62.13
CA ASN A 216 -14.22 9.94 60.84
C ASN A 216 -15.23 8.77 60.94
N LEU A 217 -16.06 8.57 59.91
CA LEU A 217 -17.05 7.47 59.84
C LEU A 217 -16.42 6.19 59.26
N THR A 218 -16.22 5.16 60.07
CA THR A 218 -16.05 3.79 59.55
C THR A 218 -17.43 3.16 59.28
N THR A 219 -17.87 3.26 58.02
CA THR A 219 -18.90 2.43 57.33
C THR A 219 -20.18 1.99 58.07
N ASN A 220 -20.79 2.80 58.97
CA ASN A 220 -22.26 2.85 59.29
C ASN A 220 -22.63 3.57 60.62
N SER A 221 -21.77 4.40 61.23
CA SER A 221 -22.01 4.97 62.59
C SER A 221 -22.34 6.47 62.60
N THR A 222 -22.96 6.91 63.69
CA THR A 222 -23.57 8.22 63.90
C THR A 222 -22.62 9.29 64.50
N ASN A 223 -21.31 9.09 64.45
CA ASN A 223 -20.33 9.94 65.14
C ASN A 223 -20.00 11.19 64.30
N THR A 224 -20.34 12.39 64.78
CA THR A 224 -20.23 13.62 63.98
C THR A 224 -19.76 14.80 64.82
N LEU A 225 -18.72 15.50 64.33
CA LEU A 225 -18.29 16.79 64.87
C LEU A 225 -19.43 17.81 64.77
N ASN A 226 -19.77 18.48 65.87
CA ASN A 226 -20.83 19.46 65.96
C ASN A 226 -20.37 20.78 66.62
N ALA A 227 -21.24 21.80 66.59
CA ALA A 227 -20.89 23.15 67.03
C ALA A 227 -20.69 23.31 68.55
N PHE A 228 -21.05 22.31 69.35
CA PHE A 228 -20.92 22.33 70.81
C PHE A 228 -19.69 21.57 71.31
N ASP A 229 -18.99 20.84 70.45
CA ASP A 229 -17.84 20.02 70.85
C ASP A 229 -16.65 20.89 71.28
N GLU A 230 -15.91 20.41 72.27
CA GLU A 230 -14.72 21.07 72.82
C GLU A 230 -13.51 20.10 72.82
N ILE A 231 -12.45 20.46 72.11
CA ILE A 231 -11.20 19.69 72.05
C ILE A 231 -10.09 20.50 72.75
N THR A 232 -9.33 19.84 73.63
CA THR A 232 -8.07 20.34 74.16
C THR A 232 -7.00 19.27 73.93
N GLY A 233 -6.03 19.46 73.01
CA GLY A 233 -4.99 18.44 72.77
C GLY A 233 -3.95 18.44 73.89
N GLY A 234 -3.29 19.58 74.14
CA GLY A 234 -2.43 19.75 75.31
C GLY A 234 -1.00 20.04 74.89
N SER A 235 -0.03 19.20 75.25
CA SER A 235 1.36 19.34 74.81
C SER A 235 1.82 18.15 73.97
N GLY A 236 2.36 18.43 72.79
CA GLY A 236 2.71 17.43 71.79
C GLY A 236 2.32 17.91 70.41
N LEU A 237 2.25 17.02 69.42
CA LEU A 237 1.73 17.33 68.09
C LEU A 237 0.38 16.62 67.95
N ASP A 238 -0.69 17.35 68.24
CA ASP A 238 -2.04 16.79 68.33
C ASP A 238 -2.79 16.95 67.00
N LYS A 239 -3.50 15.89 66.57
CA LYS A 239 -4.15 15.79 65.25
C LYS A 239 -5.66 15.59 65.34
N LEU A 240 -6.43 16.29 64.53
CA LEU A 240 -7.87 16.05 64.34
C LEU A 240 -8.16 15.49 62.95
N TYR A 241 -8.77 14.31 62.86
CA TYR A 241 -9.32 13.75 61.63
C TYR A 241 -10.83 13.94 61.60
N ALA A 242 -11.39 14.61 60.59
CA ALA A 242 -12.82 14.91 60.53
C ALA A 242 -13.43 14.72 59.14
N ASP A 243 -14.58 14.03 59.06
CA ASP A 243 -15.43 13.99 57.86
C ASP A 243 -16.53 15.06 57.98
N ILE A 244 -16.40 16.12 57.19
CA ILE A 244 -17.27 17.30 57.22
C ILE A 244 -18.39 17.14 56.19
N ARG A 245 -19.61 16.90 56.69
CA ARG A 245 -20.84 16.70 55.87
C ARG A 245 -21.81 17.87 55.93
N THR A 246 -21.76 18.63 57.01
CA THR A 246 -22.60 19.80 57.29
C THR A 246 -21.73 20.93 57.83
N ALA A 247 -22.12 22.17 57.58
CA ALA A 247 -21.35 23.31 58.07
C ALA A 247 -21.23 23.27 59.61
N VAL A 248 -20.02 23.42 60.13
CA VAL A 248 -19.73 23.31 61.57
C VAL A 248 -18.63 24.27 62.00
N THR A 249 -18.77 24.83 63.21
CA THR A 249 -17.72 25.60 63.90
C THR A 249 -17.72 25.13 65.35
N PRO A 250 -16.78 24.27 65.76
CA PRO A 250 -16.76 23.73 67.12
C PRO A 250 -16.58 24.82 68.18
N ALA A 251 -17.16 24.60 69.36
CA ALA A 251 -17.16 25.57 70.45
C ALA A 251 -15.75 25.87 70.95
N LYS A 252 -14.84 24.88 70.91
CA LYS A 252 -13.43 25.05 71.29
C LYS A 252 -12.53 24.02 70.60
N ILE A 253 -11.39 24.46 70.05
CA ILE A 253 -10.30 23.59 69.61
C ILE A 253 -8.99 24.23 70.14
N SER A 254 -8.35 23.69 71.16
CA SER A 254 -7.13 24.30 71.73
C SER A 254 -6.03 23.26 71.91
N GLY A 255 -4.77 23.62 71.67
CA GLY A 255 -3.66 22.69 71.63
C GLY A 255 -3.84 21.57 70.61
N VAL A 256 -4.42 21.88 69.44
CA VAL A 256 -4.47 20.96 68.28
C VAL A 256 -3.74 21.64 67.14
N GLU A 257 -2.63 21.07 66.72
CA GLU A 257 -1.70 21.69 65.78
C GLU A 257 -1.97 21.31 64.33
N GLU A 258 -2.61 20.16 64.08
CA GLU A 258 -2.84 19.62 62.74
C GLU A 258 -4.29 19.13 62.54
N ILE A 259 -4.94 19.59 61.47
CA ILE A 259 -6.28 19.14 61.07
C ILE A 259 -6.19 18.36 59.75
N HIS A 260 -6.86 17.22 59.67
CA HIS A 260 -7.06 16.38 58.49
C HIS A 260 -8.57 16.31 58.22
N ALA A 261 -9.06 17.06 57.25
CA ALA A 261 -10.47 17.11 56.92
C ALA A 261 -10.76 16.45 55.56
N THR A 262 -11.84 15.67 55.53
CA THR A 262 -12.45 15.12 54.31
C THR A 262 -13.83 15.74 54.15
N PHE A 263 -14.16 16.26 52.97
CA PHE A 263 -15.45 16.86 52.66
C PHE A 263 -16.22 15.96 51.71
N SER A 264 -17.34 15.43 52.20
CA SER A 264 -18.30 14.66 51.41
C SER A 264 -19.60 15.44 51.10
N GLY A 265 -19.68 16.70 51.56
CA GLY A 265 -20.68 17.70 51.14
C GLY A 265 -20.03 19.08 50.95
N ALA A 266 -20.62 19.94 50.12
CA ALA A 266 -20.10 21.28 49.86
C ALA A 266 -20.47 22.24 51.01
N VAL A 267 -19.62 22.33 52.03
CA VAL A 267 -19.92 23.01 53.30
C VAL A 267 -18.70 23.67 53.94
N THR A 268 -18.93 24.49 54.96
CA THR A 268 -17.88 25.25 55.66
C THR A 268 -17.44 24.60 56.97
N PHE A 269 -16.13 24.49 57.19
CA PHE A 269 -15.52 24.15 58.47
C PHE A 269 -14.89 25.40 59.10
N GLY A 270 -15.51 25.91 60.15
CA GLY A 270 -15.01 27.06 60.91
C GLY A 270 -13.96 26.63 61.94
N VAL A 271 -12.75 27.18 61.81
CA VAL A 271 -11.60 26.92 62.69
C VAL A 271 -11.18 28.15 63.51
N THR A 272 -12.04 29.18 63.61
CA THR A 272 -11.78 30.40 64.39
C THR A 272 -11.36 30.14 65.84
N ASN A 273 -11.86 29.06 66.43
CA ASN A 273 -11.56 28.70 67.81
C ASN A 273 -10.32 27.79 67.96
N ALA A 274 -9.61 27.49 66.86
CA ALA A 274 -8.40 26.65 66.78
C ALA A 274 -7.12 27.48 66.92
N THR A 275 -6.80 27.94 68.14
CA THR A 275 -5.76 28.97 68.36
C THR A 275 -4.31 28.51 68.16
N ASP A 276 -4.05 27.22 68.28
CA ASP A 276 -2.70 26.62 68.22
C ASP A 276 -2.45 25.90 66.87
N LEU A 277 -3.37 26.03 65.93
CA LEU A 277 -3.34 25.38 64.63
C LEU A 277 -2.17 25.88 63.78
N THR A 278 -1.35 24.95 63.29
CA THR A 278 -0.20 25.25 62.40
C THR A 278 -0.39 24.67 61.00
N THR A 279 -1.07 23.52 60.91
CA THR A 279 -1.22 22.73 59.68
C THR A 279 -2.67 22.36 59.39
N ILE A 280 -3.13 22.56 58.16
CA ILE A 280 -4.47 22.13 57.71
C ILE A 280 -4.35 21.29 56.43
N ASN A 281 -4.88 20.08 56.48
CA ASN A 281 -4.83 19.11 55.40
C ASN A 281 -6.25 18.84 54.89
N ASN A 282 -6.48 19.05 53.60
CA ASN A 282 -7.66 18.60 52.87
C ASN A 282 -7.34 17.26 52.19
N VAL A 283 -7.98 16.18 52.63
CA VAL A 283 -7.62 14.81 52.22
C VAL A 283 -8.85 14.06 51.71
N SER A 284 -8.74 13.47 50.51
CA SER A 284 -9.77 12.60 49.91
C SER A 284 -11.15 13.24 49.76
N SER A 285 -11.22 14.57 49.66
CA SER A 285 -12.47 15.31 49.50
C SER A 285 -13.07 15.14 48.11
N THR A 286 -14.37 14.89 48.07
CA THR A 286 -15.17 14.71 46.84
C THR A 286 -16.15 15.86 46.60
N ALA A 287 -16.28 16.77 47.56
CA ALA A 287 -17.12 17.97 47.49
C ALA A 287 -16.32 19.22 47.90
N ASN A 288 -16.79 20.40 47.51
CA ASN A 288 -16.08 21.66 47.76
C ASN A 288 -15.80 21.87 49.25
N ALA A 289 -14.54 22.15 49.56
CA ALA A 289 -14.04 22.36 50.91
C ALA A 289 -13.89 23.86 51.18
N THR A 290 -14.40 24.34 52.32
CA THR A 290 -14.19 25.73 52.74
C THR A 290 -13.80 25.77 54.21
N PHE A 291 -12.58 26.19 54.49
CA PHE A 291 -12.09 26.47 55.84
C PHE A 291 -12.18 27.98 56.11
N THR A 292 -12.78 28.37 57.24
CA THR A 292 -12.90 29.80 57.59
C THR A 292 -12.36 30.09 58.98
N GLY A 293 -11.76 31.27 59.13
CA GLY A 293 -11.28 31.77 60.40
C GLY A 293 -9.92 31.22 60.81
N ILE A 294 -9.07 30.97 59.82
CA ILE A 294 -7.70 30.50 60.03
C ILE A 294 -6.89 31.60 60.71
N ALA A 295 -6.17 31.25 61.78
CA ALA A 295 -5.29 32.17 62.49
C ALA A 295 -3.96 32.36 61.72
N ALA A 296 -3.31 33.52 61.87
CA ALA A 296 -2.05 33.85 61.19
C ALA A 296 -0.89 32.86 61.46
N GLY A 297 -0.97 32.06 62.53
CA GLY A 297 0.02 31.02 62.86
C GLY A 297 -0.06 29.77 61.98
N ALA A 298 -1.20 29.50 61.34
CA ALA A 298 -1.34 28.41 60.38
C ALA A 298 -0.72 28.83 59.05
N THR A 299 0.37 28.19 58.67
CA THR A 299 1.17 28.54 57.47
C THR A 299 1.46 27.33 56.59
N SER A 300 1.06 26.13 57.01
CA SER A 300 1.23 24.89 56.25
C SER A 300 -0.13 24.31 55.89
N PHE A 301 -0.36 24.13 54.60
CA PHE A 301 -1.59 23.57 54.04
C PHE A 301 -1.24 22.33 53.23
N SER A 302 -2.19 21.41 53.06
CA SER A 302 -2.08 20.38 52.03
C SER A 302 -3.42 20.05 51.38
N VAL A 303 -3.34 19.62 50.12
CA VAL A 303 -4.46 19.12 49.33
C VAL A 303 -4.01 17.79 48.73
N SER A 304 -4.52 16.67 49.26
CA SER A 304 -4.11 15.32 48.86
C SER A 304 -5.30 14.47 48.44
N ASP A 305 -5.20 13.83 47.28
CA ASP A 305 -6.21 12.91 46.73
C ASP A 305 -7.60 13.55 46.60
N VAL A 306 -7.63 14.84 46.29
CA VAL A 306 -8.85 15.64 46.20
C VAL A 306 -9.37 15.68 44.76
N ALA A 307 -10.66 15.40 44.62
CA ALA A 307 -11.40 15.47 43.34
C ALA A 307 -12.46 16.58 43.33
N SER A 308 -12.54 17.41 44.39
CA SER A 308 -13.47 18.53 44.49
C SER A 308 -13.06 19.70 43.59
N SER A 309 -14.04 20.45 43.07
CA SER A 309 -13.80 21.65 42.26
C SER A 309 -13.28 22.86 43.03
N THR A 310 -13.42 22.92 44.37
CA THR A 310 -12.94 24.09 45.12
C THR A 310 -12.44 23.71 46.50
N THR A 311 -11.26 24.22 46.88
CA THR A 311 -10.72 24.22 48.24
C THR A 311 -10.37 25.65 48.64
N ASN A 312 -11.12 26.23 49.58
CA ASN A 312 -10.92 27.60 50.04
C ASN A 312 -10.38 27.64 51.48
N PHE A 313 -9.32 28.42 51.71
CA PHE A 313 -8.71 28.70 53.01
C PHE A 313 -8.81 30.20 53.35
N GLY A 314 -9.76 30.56 54.21
CA GLY A 314 -9.99 31.95 54.62
C GLY A 314 -9.40 32.32 56.00
N TYR A 315 -8.47 33.28 56.02
CA TYR A 315 -7.88 33.84 57.25
C TYR A 315 -8.80 34.81 58.01
N LEU A 316 -8.58 34.95 59.32
CA LEU A 316 -9.37 35.81 60.21
C LEU A 316 -8.97 37.31 60.18
N SER A 317 -7.69 37.60 59.90
CA SER A 317 -7.12 38.97 59.81
C SER A 317 -5.79 38.94 59.05
N THR A 318 -5.61 39.86 58.11
CA THR A 318 -4.50 39.90 57.13
C THR A 318 -3.49 41.03 57.39
N THR A 319 -3.43 41.56 58.61
CA THR A 319 -2.54 42.69 58.92
C THR A 319 -1.09 42.23 59.14
N GLY A 320 -0.26 42.29 58.10
CA GLY A 320 1.18 41.98 58.15
C GLY A 320 1.64 41.24 56.90
N SER A 321 2.94 41.08 56.68
CA SER A 321 3.45 40.22 55.59
C SER A 321 3.37 38.75 56.02
N GLN A 322 2.58 37.97 55.29
CA GLN A 322 2.27 36.58 55.54
C GLN A 322 2.82 35.69 54.42
N ALA A 323 3.37 34.54 54.80
CA ALA A 323 3.78 33.48 53.89
C ALA A 323 3.13 32.16 54.27
N ALA A 324 2.73 31.38 53.27
CA ALA A 324 2.17 30.05 53.48
C ALA A 324 2.63 29.06 52.38
N THR A 325 2.68 27.78 52.76
CA THR A 325 3.07 26.66 51.90
C THR A 325 1.90 25.70 51.74
N VAL A 326 1.64 25.25 50.52
CA VAL A 326 0.60 24.27 50.17
C VAL A 326 1.30 23.04 49.58
N ALA A 327 1.23 21.91 50.29
CA ALA A 327 1.68 20.62 49.76
C ALA A 327 0.58 20.00 48.90
N LEU A 328 0.92 19.60 47.69
CA LEU A 328 0.02 19.00 46.71
C LEU A 328 0.39 17.54 46.48
N ASN A 329 -0.62 16.69 46.36
CA ASN A 329 -0.42 15.29 46.03
C ASN A 329 -1.69 14.74 45.36
N ASN A 330 -1.62 14.40 44.07
CA ASN A 330 -2.73 13.76 43.35
C ASN A 330 -4.03 14.59 43.38
N VAL A 331 -3.94 15.88 43.04
CA VAL A 331 -5.12 16.74 42.83
C VAL A 331 -5.63 16.51 41.40
N THR A 332 -6.85 15.97 41.28
CA THR A 332 -7.36 15.37 40.02
C THR A 332 -8.63 16.03 39.47
N GLY A 333 -9.10 17.13 40.06
CA GLY A 333 -10.29 17.85 39.57
C GLY A 333 -10.09 18.62 38.25
N GLY A 334 -8.91 18.52 37.62
CA GLY A 334 -8.59 19.18 36.36
C GLY A 334 -8.36 20.70 36.52
N SER A 335 -8.53 21.46 35.44
CA SER A 335 -8.47 22.93 35.43
C SER A 335 -9.52 23.60 36.33
N ASP A 336 -10.54 22.85 36.76
CA ASP A 336 -11.66 23.36 37.55
C ASP A 336 -11.45 23.14 39.06
N ALA A 337 -10.27 22.66 39.49
CA ALA A 337 -9.93 22.42 40.89
C ALA A 337 -9.27 23.66 41.53
N GLU A 338 -10.10 24.65 41.87
CA GLU A 338 -9.64 25.92 42.44
C GLU A 338 -9.13 25.75 43.87
N ILE A 339 -7.91 26.22 44.14
CA ILE A 339 -7.33 26.37 45.47
C ILE A 339 -7.25 27.87 45.77
N SER A 340 -8.15 28.33 46.63
CA SER A 340 -8.27 29.74 47.02
C SER A 340 -7.64 29.98 48.39
N ILE A 341 -6.71 30.92 48.48
CA ILE A 341 -6.09 31.34 49.75
C ILE A 341 -6.08 32.87 49.79
N ASP A 342 -6.98 33.43 50.60
CA ASP A 342 -7.09 34.88 50.77
C ASP A 342 -6.18 35.39 51.90
N GLY A 343 -5.56 36.56 51.69
CA GLY A 343 -4.82 37.27 52.72
C GLY A 343 -3.35 36.89 52.93
N VAL A 344 -2.72 36.22 51.95
CA VAL A 344 -1.31 35.81 52.00
C VAL A 344 -0.52 36.42 50.84
N GLU A 345 0.56 37.16 51.12
CA GLU A 345 1.36 37.83 50.09
C GLU A 345 2.35 36.90 49.35
N THR A 346 2.86 35.87 50.04
CA THR A 346 3.78 34.88 49.46
C THR A 346 3.24 33.46 49.61
N LEU A 347 2.81 32.85 48.50
CA LEU A 347 2.32 31.48 48.46
C LEU A 347 3.36 30.55 47.85
N THR A 348 3.54 29.36 48.40
CA THR A 348 4.45 28.34 47.84
C THR A 348 3.71 27.02 47.66
N PHE A 349 3.60 26.52 46.44
CA PHE A 349 2.96 25.24 46.12
C PHE A 349 4.02 24.17 45.84
N ASN A 350 3.96 23.04 46.56
CA ASN A 350 4.94 21.97 46.47
C ASN A 350 4.30 20.64 46.08
N SER A 351 4.62 20.12 44.90
CA SER A 351 4.18 18.81 44.42
C SER A 351 5.33 17.81 44.47
N ASN A 352 5.36 16.93 45.48
CA ASN A 352 6.53 16.08 45.74
C ASN A 352 6.41 14.63 45.25
N THR A 353 5.20 14.07 45.25
CA THR A 353 5.01 12.62 45.10
C THR A 353 4.12 12.21 43.93
N ALA A 354 3.18 13.06 43.51
CA ALA A 354 2.26 12.76 42.42
C ALA A 354 1.86 14.06 41.71
N ALA A 355 1.71 13.97 40.38
CA ALA A 355 1.32 15.09 39.54
C ALA A 355 -0.02 15.69 40.00
N SER A 356 -0.17 17.00 39.86
CA SER A 356 -1.36 17.72 40.31
C SER A 356 -1.78 18.78 39.29
N THR A 357 -3.08 18.83 39.00
CA THR A 357 -3.69 19.86 38.14
C THR A 357 -4.68 20.68 38.96
N TYR A 358 -4.53 22.01 38.97
CA TYR A 358 -5.30 22.90 39.83
C TYR A 358 -5.37 24.34 39.29
N GLU A 359 -6.38 25.07 39.76
CA GLU A 359 -6.51 26.51 39.56
C GLU A 359 -6.12 27.26 40.84
N ILE A 360 -5.54 28.47 40.73
CA ILE A 360 -5.19 29.30 41.90
C ILE A 360 -6.02 30.59 41.88
N ALA A 361 -6.68 30.87 43.00
CA ALA A 361 -7.28 32.17 43.30
C ALA A 361 -6.60 32.79 44.53
N ALA A 362 -5.83 33.86 44.31
CA ALA A 362 -4.95 34.44 45.32
C ALA A 362 -4.89 35.98 45.25
N ASP A 363 -6.02 36.63 45.51
CA ASP A 363 -6.22 38.08 45.34
C ASP A 363 -5.20 38.98 46.08
N ALA A 364 -4.64 38.49 47.19
CA ALA A 364 -3.66 39.19 48.01
C ALA A 364 -2.19 38.84 47.69
N ALA A 365 -1.93 37.82 46.88
CA ALA A 365 -0.58 37.35 46.62
C ALA A 365 0.18 38.29 45.67
N THR A 366 1.43 38.60 46.02
CA THR A 366 2.37 39.31 45.13
C THR A 366 3.47 38.38 44.60
N THR A 367 3.73 37.27 45.30
CA THR A 367 4.68 36.22 44.92
C THR A 367 4.04 34.84 45.05
N VAL A 368 4.15 34.03 44.00
CA VAL A 368 3.74 32.62 44.00
C VAL A 368 4.94 31.77 43.58
N ASN A 369 5.36 30.86 44.44
CA ASN A 369 6.46 29.95 44.17
C ASN A 369 5.94 28.53 43.91
N PHE A 370 6.65 27.78 43.08
CA PHE A 370 6.40 26.37 42.80
C PHE A 370 7.65 25.54 43.10
N GLY A 371 7.44 24.36 43.66
CA GLY A 371 8.52 23.44 43.99
C GLY A 371 8.09 21.97 44.00
N GLY A 372 9.05 21.09 44.24
CA GLY A 372 8.83 19.65 44.32
C GLY A 372 9.20 18.90 43.04
N ALA A 373 9.14 17.57 43.12
CA ALA A 373 9.67 16.66 42.10
C ALA A 373 8.62 16.04 41.16
N ALA A 374 7.34 16.37 41.33
CA ALA A 374 6.25 15.89 40.50
C ALA A 374 5.60 17.03 39.72
N ASP A 375 5.07 16.72 38.55
CA ASP A 375 4.56 17.71 37.60
C ASP A 375 3.37 18.51 38.16
N GLN A 376 3.29 19.76 37.74
CA GLN A 376 2.25 20.70 38.14
C GLN A 376 1.65 21.36 36.91
N THR A 377 0.32 21.26 36.77
CA THR A 377 -0.43 22.00 35.76
C THR A 377 -1.31 23.03 36.46
N VAL A 378 -1.01 24.29 36.25
CA VAL A 378 -1.54 25.43 36.99
C VAL A 378 -2.28 26.36 36.05
N VAL A 379 -3.54 26.63 36.36
CA VAL A 379 -4.34 27.66 35.72
C VAL A 379 -4.52 28.82 36.72
N LEU A 380 -4.38 30.06 36.26
CA LEU A 380 -4.65 31.22 37.11
C LEU A 380 -6.07 31.72 36.87
N ASP A 381 -6.80 31.96 37.97
CA ASP A 381 -8.12 32.59 37.90
C ASP A 381 -7.99 34.02 37.37
N ALA A 382 -8.91 34.40 36.48
CA ALA A 382 -9.02 35.71 35.85
C ALA A 382 -9.18 36.88 36.84
N THR A 383 -9.55 36.64 38.11
CA THR A 383 -9.61 37.70 39.15
C THR A 383 -8.32 37.87 39.95
N THR A 384 -7.26 37.10 39.69
CA THR A 384 -5.99 37.18 40.41
C THR A 384 -5.10 38.31 39.85
N VAL A 385 -5.26 39.54 40.35
CA VAL A 385 -4.80 40.76 39.65
C VAL A 385 -3.51 41.40 40.24
N ASN A 386 -2.77 40.80 41.19
CA ASN A 386 -1.65 41.50 41.86
C ASN A 386 -0.29 40.77 41.89
N ILE A 387 -0.13 39.65 41.19
CA ILE A 387 1.11 38.86 41.26
C ILE A 387 2.20 39.53 40.41
N SER A 388 3.30 39.90 41.05
CA SER A 388 4.51 40.44 40.43
C SER A 388 5.59 39.39 40.14
N LYS A 389 5.50 38.21 40.78
CA LYS A 389 6.50 37.15 40.66
C LYS A 389 5.88 35.75 40.68
N PHE A 390 6.13 34.97 39.63
CA PHE A 390 5.98 33.52 39.61
C PHE A 390 7.37 32.88 39.60
N ASP A 391 7.64 31.94 40.50
CA ASP A 391 8.97 31.36 40.66
C ASP A 391 8.93 29.85 40.90
N ALA A 392 9.19 29.08 39.85
CA ALA A 392 9.31 27.63 39.88
C ALA A 392 10.78 27.14 39.96
N SER A 393 11.75 28.00 40.25
CA SER A 393 13.18 27.65 40.25
C SER A 393 13.58 26.52 41.21
N THR A 394 12.70 26.12 42.12
CA THR A 394 12.90 25.00 43.05
C THR A 394 12.17 23.72 42.64
N ALA A 395 11.40 23.74 41.55
CA ALA A 395 10.74 22.59 40.98
C ALA A 395 11.72 21.77 40.14
N THR A 396 11.61 20.44 40.22
CA THR A 396 12.39 19.50 39.41
C THR A 396 11.51 18.62 38.51
N GLY A 397 10.19 18.69 38.65
CA GLY A 397 9.23 18.15 37.67
C GLY A 397 8.66 19.29 36.83
N ASP A 398 7.94 18.95 35.77
CA ASP A 398 7.47 19.91 34.78
C ASP A 398 6.40 20.84 35.35
N VAL A 399 6.48 22.13 35.05
CA VAL A 399 5.54 23.16 35.48
C VAL A 399 4.87 23.80 34.26
N THR A 400 3.59 23.48 34.08
CA THR A 400 2.73 24.14 33.08
C THR A 400 1.95 25.26 33.75
N LEU A 401 2.16 26.50 33.34
CA LEU A 401 1.50 27.71 33.84
C LEU A 401 0.68 28.36 32.72
N THR A 402 -0.65 28.38 32.87
CA THR A 402 -1.57 28.96 31.87
C THR A 402 -2.37 30.13 32.44
N GLY A 403 -2.64 31.15 31.61
CA GLY A 403 -3.57 32.22 31.94
C GLY A 403 -2.97 33.39 32.73
N ILE A 404 -1.66 33.61 32.66
CA ILE A 404 -1.00 34.74 33.33
C ILE A 404 -1.47 36.06 32.71
N ASN A 405 -2.52 36.65 33.30
CA ASN A 405 -3.21 37.83 32.79
C ASN A 405 -3.25 38.94 33.85
N GLN A 406 -2.71 40.12 33.51
CA GLN A 406 -2.64 41.28 34.41
C GLN A 406 -3.67 42.40 34.10
N THR A 407 -4.79 42.10 33.42
CA THR A 407 -5.71 43.11 32.80
C THR A 407 -6.36 44.11 33.75
N GLY A 408 -6.17 43.99 35.07
CA GLY A 408 -6.75 44.91 36.07
C GLY A 408 -5.76 45.62 37.00
N VAL A 409 -4.43 45.45 36.87
CA VAL A 409 -3.49 46.05 37.84
C VAL A 409 -3.33 47.55 37.56
N GLY A 410 -3.86 48.38 38.46
CA GLY A 410 -3.66 49.83 38.40
C GLY A 410 -2.26 50.23 38.84
N GLY A 411 -1.26 50.13 37.96
CA GLY A 411 0.13 50.51 38.26
C GLY A 411 1.13 49.84 37.32
N SER A 412 2.35 50.38 37.24
CA SER A 412 3.48 49.85 36.46
C SER A 412 4.27 48.84 37.31
N VAL A 413 3.75 47.62 37.50
CA VAL A 413 4.45 46.56 38.25
C VAL A 413 4.97 45.51 37.25
N ASP A 414 6.28 45.49 37.05
CA ASP A 414 6.91 44.52 36.16
C ASP A 414 6.71 43.09 36.69
N LEU A 415 6.49 42.15 35.77
CA LEU A 415 6.23 40.74 36.07
C LEU A 415 7.49 39.91 35.84
N THR A 416 7.88 39.11 36.82
CA THR A 416 8.92 38.08 36.66
C THR A 416 8.32 36.68 36.69
N VAL A 417 8.66 35.85 35.72
CA VAL A 417 8.31 34.43 35.64
C VAL A 417 9.60 33.63 35.53
N THR A 418 9.78 32.62 36.38
CA THR A 418 10.96 31.74 36.35
C THR A 418 10.48 30.30 36.41
N GLY A 419 10.87 29.46 35.46
CA GLY A 419 10.65 28.02 35.50
C GLY A 419 11.69 27.30 36.37
N GLY A 420 11.59 25.97 36.40
CA GLY A 420 12.36 25.02 37.20
C GLY A 420 13.38 24.25 36.37
N ALA A 421 13.56 22.97 36.70
CA ALA A 421 14.49 22.07 36.00
C ALA A 421 13.78 21.01 35.12
N GLY A 422 12.45 21.09 35.00
CA GLY A 422 11.63 20.26 34.12
C GLY A 422 11.35 20.98 32.80
N ASN A 423 10.64 20.33 31.89
CA ASN A 423 10.23 20.93 30.62
C ASN A 423 8.99 21.80 30.84
N ASP A 424 9.19 23.07 31.16
CA ASP A 424 8.12 23.95 31.60
C ASP A 424 7.34 24.55 30.42
N SER A 425 6.07 24.85 30.64
CA SER A 425 5.21 25.48 29.65
C SER A 425 4.59 26.76 30.22
N LEU A 426 5.05 27.91 29.76
CA LEU A 426 4.74 29.22 30.32
C LEU A 426 3.88 30.02 29.34
N THR A 427 2.56 30.05 29.55
CA THR A 427 1.62 30.80 28.70
C THR A 427 1.24 32.15 29.31
N LEU A 428 1.62 33.22 28.61
CA LEU A 428 1.63 34.59 29.09
C LEU A 428 0.68 35.47 28.28
N THR A 429 -0.12 36.29 28.96
CA THR A 429 -0.99 37.31 28.35
C THR A 429 -0.66 38.68 28.96
N ALA A 430 0.32 39.38 28.40
CA ALA A 430 0.77 40.68 28.91
C ALA A 430 -0.16 41.84 28.46
N ASN A 431 -0.27 42.87 29.30
CA ASN A 431 -0.95 44.14 28.94
C ASN A 431 0.02 45.17 28.38
N THR A 432 -0.53 46.08 27.59
CA THR A 432 0.17 47.26 27.07
C THR A 432 0.63 48.18 28.20
N GLY A 433 1.91 48.08 28.62
CA GLY A 433 2.57 49.09 29.47
C GLY A 433 3.44 48.62 30.63
N GLN A 434 3.64 47.31 30.85
CA GLN A 434 4.52 46.74 31.88
C GLN A 434 5.65 45.92 31.23
N ASN A 435 6.81 45.78 31.87
CA ASN A 435 7.86 44.89 31.37
C ASN A 435 7.67 43.49 31.94
N LEU A 436 7.82 42.50 31.08
CA LEU A 436 7.83 41.08 31.41
C LEU A 436 9.28 40.56 31.40
N SER A 437 9.67 39.82 32.43
CA SER A 437 10.94 39.09 32.48
C SER A 437 10.66 37.60 32.68
N VAL A 438 10.99 36.77 31.71
CA VAL A 438 10.80 35.32 31.75
C VAL A 438 12.15 34.62 31.72
N SER A 439 12.30 33.57 32.52
CA SER A 439 13.37 32.58 32.44
C SER A 439 12.73 31.19 32.43
N GLY A 440 13.02 30.33 31.46
CA GLY A 440 12.54 28.94 31.41
C GLY A 440 13.21 28.09 32.48
N GLY A 441 14.54 28.15 32.59
CA GLY A 441 15.27 27.42 33.63
C GLY A 441 16.18 26.36 33.03
N ALA A 442 16.02 25.10 33.40
CA ALA A 442 16.69 23.98 32.73
C ALA A 442 15.64 23.00 32.24
N GLY A 443 15.87 22.38 31.09
CA GLY A 443 14.84 21.58 30.40
C GLY A 443 14.51 22.19 29.05
N ASP A 444 13.67 21.51 28.27
CA ASP A 444 13.20 22.03 26.97
C ASP A 444 11.92 22.84 27.22
N ASP A 445 12.06 24.13 27.46
CA ASP A 445 10.97 25.00 27.92
C ASP A 445 10.17 25.59 26.74
N THR A 446 8.87 25.78 26.94
CA THR A 446 7.96 26.41 25.97
C THR A 446 7.36 27.69 26.51
N ILE A 447 7.71 28.83 25.92
CA ILE A 447 7.23 30.16 26.32
C ILE A 447 6.22 30.66 25.30
N THR A 448 4.94 30.70 25.65
CA THR A 448 3.87 31.15 24.74
C THR A 448 3.45 32.58 25.06
N ASN A 449 3.62 33.52 24.14
CA ASN A 449 3.15 34.89 24.30
C ASN A 449 2.79 35.55 22.96
N THR A 450 1.57 36.09 22.88
CA THR A 450 1.00 36.72 21.68
C THR A 450 1.02 38.26 21.70
N ALA A 451 1.70 38.87 22.69
CA ALA A 451 1.75 40.31 22.90
C ALA A 451 3.09 40.80 23.49
N LEU A 452 4.22 40.19 23.11
CA LEU A 452 5.56 40.60 23.57
C LEU A 452 5.88 42.03 23.14
N ALA A 453 6.23 42.87 24.12
CA ALA A 453 6.65 44.25 23.91
C ALA A 453 8.17 44.36 23.75
N ILE A 454 8.63 45.45 23.15
CA ILE A 454 10.06 45.67 22.94
C ILE A 454 10.87 45.88 24.23
N THR A 455 10.25 45.97 25.39
CA THR A 455 10.94 46.10 26.69
C THR A 455 10.97 44.80 27.48
N ASP A 456 10.35 43.74 26.98
CA ASP A 456 10.32 42.43 27.63
C ASP A 456 11.63 41.68 27.43
N THR A 457 12.00 40.86 28.42
CA THR A 457 13.16 39.97 28.41
C THR A 457 12.73 38.51 28.56
N VAL A 458 13.26 37.64 27.71
CA VAL A 458 13.00 36.21 27.71
C VAL A 458 14.34 35.48 27.65
N ASP A 459 14.55 34.58 28.59
CA ASP A 459 15.68 33.66 28.62
C ASP A 459 15.10 32.25 28.62
N GLY A 460 15.44 31.38 27.67
CA GLY A 460 14.99 29.99 27.74
C GLY A 460 15.71 29.29 28.88
N GLY A 461 17.02 29.14 28.75
CA GLY A 461 17.87 28.67 29.85
C GLY A 461 18.82 27.58 29.39
N ASP A 462 18.93 26.49 30.13
CA ASP A 462 19.72 25.32 29.73
C ASP A 462 18.78 24.28 29.07
N GLY A 463 18.79 24.17 27.74
CA GLY A 463 17.97 23.18 27.04
C GLY A 463 17.76 23.55 25.58
N THR A 464 16.73 22.96 24.95
CA THR A 464 16.23 23.37 23.63
C THR A 464 14.93 24.12 23.82
N ASP A 465 15.01 25.45 23.92
CA ASP A 465 13.88 26.26 24.35
C ASP A 465 13.11 26.82 23.17
N THR A 466 11.78 26.81 23.27
CA THR A 466 10.86 27.24 22.23
C THR A 466 10.04 28.45 22.65
N ILE A 467 10.01 29.47 21.81
CA ILE A 467 9.05 30.57 21.93
C ILE A 467 7.88 30.40 20.96
N VAL A 468 6.65 30.42 21.46
CA VAL A 468 5.42 30.33 20.66
C VAL A 468 4.77 31.70 20.58
N THR A 469 4.60 32.21 19.37
CA THR A 469 4.01 33.53 19.13
C THR A 469 3.19 33.57 17.83
N ASN A 470 2.58 34.72 17.54
CA ASN A 470 1.89 34.95 16.26
C ASN A 470 2.79 35.76 15.30
N ASN A 471 2.47 35.71 14.01
CA ASN A 471 3.20 36.36 12.93
C ASN A 471 3.39 37.87 13.15
N ALA A 472 2.33 38.57 13.57
CA ALA A 472 2.38 40.01 13.82
C ALA A 472 3.40 40.38 14.91
N VAL A 473 3.52 39.56 15.96
CA VAL A 473 4.51 39.75 17.01
C VAL A 473 5.90 39.35 16.52
N ALA A 474 6.06 38.21 15.84
CA ALA A 474 7.35 37.76 15.32
C ALA A 474 8.02 38.81 14.41
N ILE A 475 7.26 39.42 13.50
CA ILE A 475 7.75 40.48 12.60
C ILE A 475 8.11 41.76 13.35
N VAL A 476 7.36 42.10 14.41
CA VAL A 476 7.71 43.25 15.26
C VAL A 476 9.01 42.98 16.03
N LEU A 477 9.20 41.75 16.51
CA LEU A 477 10.43 41.34 17.20
C LEU A 477 11.64 41.41 16.25
N ASP A 478 11.50 40.94 15.01
CA ASP A 478 12.50 40.99 13.95
C ASP A 478 13.00 42.42 13.63
N ASN A 479 12.09 43.41 13.61
CA ASN A 479 12.45 44.80 13.26
C ASN A 479 13.19 45.57 14.36
N ALA A 480 13.29 45.01 15.56
CA ALA A 480 14.06 45.59 16.65
C ALA A 480 15.42 44.90 16.71
N THR A 481 16.53 45.62 16.67
CA THR A 481 17.84 45.02 17.03
C THR A 481 17.82 44.73 18.54
N ARG A 482 17.65 43.48 18.97
CA ARG A 482 17.42 43.13 20.39
C ARG A 482 18.57 42.35 21.02
N THR A 483 18.71 42.51 22.35
CA THR A 483 19.59 41.71 23.23
C THR A 483 18.78 41.12 24.40
N THR A 484 17.47 40.93 24.21
CA THR A 484 16.53 40.59 25.28
C THR A 484 15.99 39.18 25.19
N PHE A 485 16.31 38.45 24.11
CA PHE A 485 16.05 37.03 23.97
C PHE A 485 17.40 36.32 24.00
N THR A 486 17.58 35.43 24.97
CA THR A 486 18.80 34.64 25.15
C THR A 486 18.43 33.17 25.37
N ASN A 487 19.31 32.26 24.94
CA ASN A 487 19.10 30.82 25.11
C ASN A 487 17.70 30.37 24.64
N VAL A 488 17.32 30.78 23.43
CA VAL A 488 16.10 30.33 22.77
C VAL A 488 16.51 29.77 21.42
N GLU A 489 16.23 28.50 21.17
CA GLU A 489 16.71 27.76 20.01
C GLU A 489 15.62 27.62 18.95
N ALA A 490 14.34 27.65 19.35
CA ALA A 490 13.22 27.49 18.46
C ALA A 490 12.19 28.63 18.56
N ILE A 491 11.59 29.00 17.43
CA ILE A 491 10.42 29.87 17.36
C ILE A 491 9.28 29.17 16.64
N THR A 492 8.09 29.17 17.25
CA THR A 492 6.86 28.63 16.67
C THR A 492 5.91 29.77 16.32
N ILE A 493 5.53 29.86 15.04
CA ILE A 493 4.48 30.76 14.57
C ILE A 493 3.16 29.97 14.52
N ASN A 494 2.20 30.38 15.36
CA ASN A 494 0.96 29.64 15.60
C ASN A 494 -0.25 30.11 14.77
N ASN A 495 -0.02 30.99 13.80
CA ASN A 495 -1.01 31.49 12.84
C ASN A 495 -0.35 31.69 11.47
N GLU A 496 -1.05 32.36 10.55
CA GLU A 496 -0.61 32.55 9.16
C GLU A 496 0.71 33.33 9.11
N PHE A 497 1.71 32.76 8.43
CA PHE A 497 3.01 33.41 8.23
C PHE A 497 2.94 34.27 6.96
N ASP A 498 3.08 35.58 7.14
CA ASP A 498 2.98 36.61 6.11
C ASP A 498 3.98 37.72 6.47
N GLY A 499 5.13 37.75 5.79
CA GLY A 499 6.26 38.63 6.03
C GLY A 499 7.63 37.94 6.05
N SER A 500 8.70 38.75 6.01
CA SER A 500 10.07 38.26 6.21
C SER A 500 10.42 38.18 7.70
N LEU A 501 11.15 37.13 8.09
CA LEU A 501 11.60 36.89 9.47
C LEU A 501 13.10 36.64 9.49
N SER A 502 13.88 37.44 10.23
CA SER A 502 15.30 37.16 10.50
C SER A 502 15.49 36.71 11.96
N THR A 503 15.75 35.42 12.15
CA THR A 503 15.83 34.84 13.51
C THR A 503 16.97 35.46 14.32
N GLN A 504 18.08 35.80 13.68
CA GLN A 504 19.23 36.45 14.33
C GLN A 504 18.93 37.86 14.88
N LEU A 505 17.91 38.56 14.36
CA LEU A 505 17.48 39.85 14.93
C LEU A 505 16.66 39.67 16.22
N ILE A 506 16.07 38.49 16.41
CA ILE A 506 15.36 38.08 17.62
C ILE A 506 16.36 37.54 18.65
N ALA A 507 17.05 36.44 18.33
CA ALA A 507 18.09 35.82 19.15
C ALA A 507 19.10 35.04 18.28
N GLU A 508 20.39 35.16 18.63
CA GLU A 508 21.49 34.49 17.90
C GLU A 508 21.43 32.96 17.98
N SER A 509 20.80 32.40 19.02
CA SER A 509 20.68 30.97 19.27
C SER A 509 19.56 30.28 18.47
N ILE A 510 18.65 31.02 17.83
CA ILE A 510 17.52 30.41 17.12
C ILE A 510 18.02 29.72 15.85
N ASP A 511 17.95 28.39 15.86
CA ASP A 511 18.28 27.52 14.75
C ASP A 511 17.06 26.79 14.16
N THR A 512 15.88 26.92 14.81
CA THR A 512 14.67 26.19 14.42
C THR A 512 13.46 27.13 14.30
N VAL A 513 12.74 27.02 13.17
CA VAL A 513 11.44 27.69 12.97
C VAL A 513 10.36 26.65 12.76
N ASN A 514 9.32 26.68 13.58
CA ASN A 514 8.12 25.86 13.43
C ASN A 514 6.98 26.71 12.87
N LEU A 515 6.51 26.39 11.67
CA LEU A 515 5.30 26.97 11.10
C LEU A 515 4.15 26.00 11.38
N THR A 516 3.21 26.38 12.25
CA THR A 516 2.10 25.49 12.67
C THR A 516 0.76 26.18 12.49
N LEU A 517 -0.11 25.64 11.63
CA LEU A 517 -1.33 26.37 11.20
C LEU A 517 -2.64 25.61 11.28
N ALA A 518 -3.72 26.32 11.57
CA ALA A 518 -5.08 25.78 11.78
C ALA A 518 -6.07 26.05 10.62
N ASN A 519 -5.71 26.84 9.59
CA ASN A 519 -6.59 27.31 8.50
C ASN A 519 -5.89 27.36 7.11
N ALA A 520 -6.63 27.79 6.08
CA ALA A 520 -6.55 27.40 4.65
C ALA A 520 -5.28 27.64 3.79
N ASN A 521 -4.26 28.38 4.22
CA ASN A 521 -2.96 28.49 3.52
C ASN A 521 -1.85 28.74 4.55
N ILE A 522 -0.66 28.14 4.36
CA ILE A 522 0.47 28.34 5.29
C ILE A 522 1.18 29.68 5.05
N ILE A 523 1.33 30.01 3.77
CA ILE A 523 1.93 31.22 3.23
C ILE A 523 1.07 31.64 2.03
N ASP A 524 0.61 32.89 1.99
CA ASP A 524 -0.25 33.43 0.92
C ASP A 524 0.48 34.37 -0.08
N SER A 525 1.74 34.69 0.24
CA SER A 525 2.59 35.70 -0.40
C SER A 525 4.04 35.20 -0.46
N ALA A 526 4.93 35.79 -1.26
CA ALA A 526 6.31 35.29 -1.34
C ALA A 526 7.11 35.70 -0.10
N GLU A 527 7.58 34.73 0.69
CA GLU A 527 8.18 35.00 2.00
C GLU A 527 9.65 34.59 2.11
N THR A 528 10.33 35.15 3.12
CA THR A 528 11.74 34.89 3.39
C THR A 528 11.97 34.65 4.88
N ILE A 529 12.56 33.49 5.22
CA ILE A 529 13.07 33.19 6.56
C ILE A 529 14.58 33.26 6.50
N THR A 530 15.19 34.10 7.34
CA THR A 530 16.63 34.29 7.39
C THR A 530 17.18 33.74 8.70
N GLY A 531 18.01 32.70 8.61
CA GLY A 531 18.56 31.95 9.73
C GLY A 531 19.99 32.35 10.14
N GLY A 532 20.46 31.66 11.19
CA GLY A 532 21.85 31.58 11.63
C GLY A 532 22.78 30.92 10.62
N ALA A 533 24.08 31.25 10.69
CA ALA A 533 25.14 30.41 10.13
C ALA A 533 25.16 29.06 10.85
N GLY A 534 25.41 27.97 10.13
CA GLY A 534 25.53 26.62 10.62
C GLY A 534 24.38 25.73 10.17
N SER A 535 23.69 25.10 11.12
CA SER A 535 22.53 24.26 10.85
C SER A 535 21.26 25.04 11.13
N PHE A 536 20.29 25.01 10.22
CA PHE A 536 19.00 25.66 10.38
C PHE A 536 17.87 24.69 10.00
N THR A 537 16.80 24.67 10.78
CA THR A 537 15.65 23.78 10.57
C THR A 537 14.38 24.58 10.41
N VAL A 538 13.60 24.30 9.37
CA VAL A 538 12.23 24.81 9.21
C VAL A 538 11.28 23.62 9.22
N ASN A 539 10.55 23.47 10.31
CA ASN A 539 9.47 22.50 10.44
C ASN A 539 8.18 23.13 9.91
N ILE A 540 7.55 22.51 8.91
CA ILE A 540 6.29 22.97 8.35
C ILE A 540 5.22 21.95 8.74
N GLY A 541 4.31 22.35 9.62
CA GLY A 541 3.25 21.50 10.17
C GLY A 541 1.85 22.05 9.93
N ASN A 542 0.94 21.17 9.55
CA ASN A 542 -0.47 21.51 9.34
C ASN A 542 -1.35 20.90 10.43
N THR A 543 -2.01 21.74 11.23
CA THR A 543 -3.05 21.31 12.19
C THR A 543 -4.47 21.43 11.63
N SER A 544 -4.63 21.91 10.39
CA SER A 544 -5.92 21.96 9.71
C SER A 544 -6.48 20.56 9.48
N THR A 545 -7.78 20.44 9.74
CA THR A 545 -8.57 19.23 9.48
C THR A 545 -9.06 19.14 8.04
N ASP A 546 -8.88 20.17 7.22
CA ASP A 546 -9.23 20.21 5.80
C ASP A 546 -7.99 20.05 4.88
N ALA A 547 -8.18 19.91 3.57
CA ALA A 547 -7.11 19.69 2.58
C ALA A 547 -6.30 20.95 2.25
N ASN A 548 -6.52 22.07 2.94
CA ASN A 548 -6.05 23.40 2.54
C ASN A 548 -4.87 23.86 3.43
N GLY A 549 -3.75 23.14 3.48
CA GLY A 549 -2.59 23.57 4.27
C GLY A 549 -1.30 23.56 3.50
N VAL A 550 -1.34 24.08 2.27
CA VAL A 550 -0.21 24.15 1.36
C VAL A 550 0.42 25.54 1.41
N LEU A 551 1.67 25.67 0.93
CA LEU A 551 2.23 26.96 0.53
C LEU A 551 1.50 27.44 -0.73
N ALA A 552 0.86 28.61 -0.69
CA ALA A 552 0.21 29.20 -1.87
C ALA A 552 1.15 30.14 -2.67
N ALA A 553 2.38 30.35 -2.18
CA ALA A 553 3.41 31.17 -2.79
C ALA A 553 4.81 30.67 -2.41
N ALA A 554 5.84 31.20 -3.08
CA ALA A 554 7.23 30.73 -2.95
C ALA A 554 7.84 31.02 -1.56
N LEU A 555 8.58 30.06 -1.03
CA LEU A 555 9.35 30.19 0.21
C LEU A 555 10.85 30.33 -0.10
N THR A 556 11.49 31.36 0.46
CA THR A 556 12.95 31.51 0.47
C THR A 556 13.49 31.32 1.88
N VAL A 557 14.52 30.49 2.04
CA VAL A 557 15.27 30.36 3.29
C VAL A 557 16.70 30.78 3.06
N ALA A 558 17.15 31.77 3.82
CA ALA A 558 18.42 32.45 3.63
C ALA A 558 19.33 32.34 4.85
N ASP A 559 20.62 32.14 4.63
CA ASP A 559 21.66 32.37 5.64
C ASP A 559 22.22 33.80 5.48
N THR A 560 22.58 34.42 6.61
CA THR A 560 23.32 35.70 6.68
C THR A 560 24.75 35.53 7.21
N GLY A 561 25.15 34.29 7.45
CA GLY A 561 26.46 33.85 7.90
C GLY A 561 27.59 34.10 6.91
N SER A 562 28.78 33.73 7.37
CA SER A 562 29.97 33.61 6.50
C SER A 562 30.63 32.25 6.71
N ALA A 563 29.89 31.30 7.28
CA ALA A 563 30.35 29.93 7.33
C ALA A 563 30.41 29.41 5.88
N THR A 564 31.24 28.41 5.66
CA THR A 564 31.51 27.91 4.31
C THR A 564 30.80 26.59 4.03
N THR A 565 29.98 26.13 4.98
CA THR A 565 29.37 24.81 5.01
C THR A 565 28.21 24.90 5.97
N ASP A 566 27.07 25.25 5.41
CA ASP A 566 25.84 25.49 6.12
C ASP A 566 24.80 24.45 5.69
N SER A 567 23.92 24.08 6.62
CA SER A 567 22.94 23.01 6.41
C SER A 567 21.53 23.52 6.68
N LEU A 568 20.62 23.25 5.77
CA LEU A 568 19.20 23.56 5.89
C LEU A 568 18.40 22.27 5.92
N THR A 569 17.57 22.08 6.93
CA THR A 569 16.57 21.00 6.96
C THR A 569 15.17 21.60 6.81
N ILE A 570 14.44 21.17 5.79
CA ILE A 570 13.00 21.39 5.67
C ILE A 570 12.31 20.09 6.07
N ALA A 571 11.48 20.13 7.12
CA ALA A 571 10.78 18.94 7.58
C ALA A 571 9.28 19.11 7.47
N ASN A 572 8.65 18.22 6.71
CA ASN A 572 7.20 18.10 6.64
C ASN A 572 6.67 17.36 7.88
N LYS A 573 6.07 18.10 8.80
CA LYS A 573 5.46 17.54 10.01
C LYS A 573 3.96 17.28 9.73
N ALA A 574 3.63 16.00 9.56
CA ALA A 574 2.30 15.48 9.22
C ALA A 574 1.14 16.09 10.03
N LYS A 575 -0.09 15.95 9.51
CA LYS A 575 -1.31 16.29 10.23
C LYS A 575 -1.36 15.60 11.60
N THR A 576 -1.81 16.34 12.62
CA THR A 576 -2.12 15.79 13.95
C THR A 576 -3.29 14.79 13.94
N SER A 577 -4.05 14.71 12.83
CA SER A 577 -5.09 13.71 12.59
C SER A 577 -4.59 12.61 11.66
N ALA A 578 -4.75 11.35 12.07
CA ALA A 578 -4.29 10.15 11.35
C ALA A 578 -4.53 10.17 9.82
N GLY A 579 -3.44 10.15 9.05
CA GLY A 579 -3.38 9.38 7.80
C GLY A 579 -3.24 10.09 6.45
N ALA A 580 -2.83 11.34 6.35
CA ALA A 580 -2.43 11.91 5.04
C ALA A 580 -1.32 12.94 5.23
N ASN A 581 -0.25 12.82 4.43
CA ASN A 581 0.76 13.84 4.37
C ASN A 581 0.20 15.06 3.61
N VAL A 582 0.69 16.25 3.93
CA VAL A 582 0.29 17.48 3.24
C VAL A 582 1.41 17.81 2.28
N ASP A 583 1.09 18.02 1.00
CA ASP A 583 2.01 18.68 0.09
C ASP A 583 2.27 20.08 0.63
N ILE A 584 3.37 20.24 1.36
CA ILE A 584 3.73 21.52 1.95
C ILE A 584 4.07 22.52 0.85
N PHE A 585 4.53 22.11 -0.33
CA PHE A 585 5.01 23.03 -1.36
C PHE A 585 3.92 23.48 -2.33
N GLY A 586 2.87 22.71 -2.56
CA GLY A 586 1.68 23.16 -3.31
C GLY A 586 1.97 23.56 -4.75
N ALA A 587 2.93 22.90 -5.40
CA ALA A 587 3.48 23.29 -6.71
C ALA A 587 3.98 24.75 -6.73
N THR A 588 4.76 25.14 -5.71
CA THR A 588 5.45 26.45 -5.65
C THR A 588 6.96 26.28 -5.69
N ALA A 589 7.68 27.40 -5.87
CA ALA A 589 9.13 27.40 -5.88
C ALA A 589 9.69 27.45 -4.45
N PHE A 590 10.74 26.66 -4.20
CA PHE A 590 11.51 26.69 -2.96
C PHE A 590 12.94 27.14 -3.26
N THR A 591 13.42 28.15 -2.54
CA THR A 591 14.76 28.70 -2.70
C THR A 591 15.53 28.65 -1.40
N SER A 592 16.71 28.02 -1.45
CA SER A 592 17.71 28.05 -0.39
C SER A 592 18.88 28.95 -0.83
N THR A 593 19.24 29.93 0.00
CA THR A 593 20.38 30.82 -0.22
C THR A 593 21.33 30.79 0.97
N GLY A 594 22.62 30.60 0.73
CA GLY A 594 23.68 30.48 1.73
C GLY A 594 23.89 29.06 2.28
N TYR A 595 22.99 28.11 2.03
CA TYR A 595 23.16 26.72 2.49
C TYR A 595 23.70 25.78 1.40
N GLU A 596 24.79 25.08 1.70
CA GLU A 596 25.38 24.07 0.80
C GLU A 596 24.68 22.72 0.91
N ASN A 597 24.21 22.34 2.11
CA ASN A 597 23.61 21.03 2.35
C ASN A 597 22.13 21.20 2.69
N VAL A 598 21.25 20.86 1.75
CA VAL A 598 19.80 20.94 1.94
C VAL A 598 19.25 19.55 2.17
N THR A 599 18.50 19.35 3.24
CA THR A 599 17.73 18.13 3.51
C THR A 599 16.25 18.45 3.42
N ILE A 600 15.49 17.66 2.67
CA ILE A 600 14.03 17.71 2.65
C ILE A 600 13.51 16.38 3.19
N ASP A 601 12.96 16.41 4.41
CA ASP A 601 12.20 15.31 4.97
C ASP A 601 10.75 15.45 4.50
N THR A 602 10.35 14.57 3.58
CA THR A 602 9.03 14.52 2.96
C THR A 602 7.93 14.12 3.95
N GLY A 603 8.28 13.65 5.15
CA GLY A 603 7.36 13.30 6.22
C GLY A 603 6.95 11.81 6.22
N THR A 604 5.92 11.49 7.00
CA THR A 604 5.36 10.13 7.10
C THR A 604 3.90 10.13 6.62
N GLY A 605 3.57 9.27 5.65
CA GLY A 605 2.28 9.20 4.98
C GLY A 605 2.03 7.83 4.34
N SER A 606 0.79 7.56 3.94
CA SER A 606 0.39 6.33 3.25
C SER A 606 -0.53 6.66 2.07
N GLY A 607 -0.07 6.42 0.84
CA GLY A 607 -0.80 6.72 -0.40
C GLY A 607 0.05 7.54 -1.38
N ALA A 608 -0.52 7.89 -2.53
CA ALA A 608 0.09 8.76 -3.54
C ALA A 608 0.13 10.24 -3.09
N ASP A 609 0.70 10.47 -1.91
CA ASP A 609 0.93 11.80 -1.36
C ASP A 609 2.29 12.27 -1.91
N GLN A 610 2.25 13.15 -2.91
CA GLN A 610 3.43 13.73 -3.59
C GLN A 610 3.66 15.17 -3.09
N LEU A 611 4.92 15.53 -2.81
CA LEU A 611 5.32 16.92 -2.57
C LEU A 611 5.69 17.56 -3.90
N ASP A 612 4.90 18.55 -4.33
CA ASP A 612 5.09 19.20 -5.62
C ASP A 612 5.89 20.49 -5.45
N ILE A 613 7.12 20.49 -5.98
CA ILE A 613 7.98 21.67 -6.06
C ILE A 613 8.10 22.06 -7.53
N THR A 614 7.71 23.28 -7.90
CA THR A 614 7.93 23.70 -9.30
C THR A 614 9.43 23.82 -9.57
N THR A 615 10.13 24.63 -8.79
CA THR A 615 11.57 24.88 -8.95
C THR A 615 12.25 24.82 -7.59
N LEU A 616 13.29 24.01 -7.47
CA LEU A 616 14.16 23.97 -6.31
C LEU A 616 15.47 24.68 -6.64
N THR A 617 15.76 25.80 -5.97
CA THR A 617 17.00 26.55 -6.18
C THR A 617 17.91 26.48 -4.95
N ILE A 618 19.16 26.04 -5.10
CA ILE A 618 20.18 26.02 -4.04
C ILE A 618 21.32 26.97 -4.43
N THR A 619 21.47 28.08 -3.71
CA THR A 619 22.50 29.09 -3.95
C THR A 619 23.48 29.07 -2.77
N PRO A 620 24.64 28.42 -2.85
CA PRO A 620 25.60 28.40 -1.74
C PRO A 620 26.27 29.77 -1.50
N ASP A 621 26.91 29.94 -0.35
CA ASP A 621 27.58 31.18 0.06
C ASP A 621 28.76 31.55 -0.87
N SER A 622 29.46 30.52 -1.37
CA SER A 622 30.49 30.65 -2.39
C SER A 622 30.09 29.90 -3.65
N ILE A 623 30.16 30.58 -4.80
CA ILE A 623 29.82 29.98 -6.10
C ILE A 623 30.95 29.08 -6.63
N THR A 624 32.21 29.46 -6.43
CA THR A 624 33.34 28.83 -7.14
C THR A 624 33.89 27.63 -6.38
N GLY A 625 33.73 26.44 -6.96
CA GLY A 625 34.33 25.19 -6.46
C GLY A 625 33.64 24.57 -5.23
N THR A 626 32.53 25.16 -4.78
CA THR A 626 31.72 24.67 -3.66
C THR A 626 30.85 23.51 -4.13
N ALA A 627 30.85 22.41 -3.39
CA ALA A 627 29.91 21.31 -3.59
C ALA A 627 28.60 21.63 -2.87
N VAL A 628 27.48 21.23 -3.47
CA VAL A 628 26.14 21.34 -2.86
C VAL A 628 25.53 19.95 -2.75
N SER A 629 24.74 19.71 -1.72
CA SER A 629 24.00 18.47 -1.54
C SER A 629 22.51 18.73 -1.32
N LEU A 630 21.69 17.86 -1.90
CA LEU A 630 20.27 17.70 -1.62
C LEU A 630 20.06 16.28 -1.11
N THR A 631 19.63 16.12 0.13
CA THR A 631 19.26 14.83 0.71
C THR A 631 17.74 14.77 0.86
N LEU A 632 17.13 13.71 0.35
CA LEU A 632 15.68 13.49 0.40
C LEU A 632 15.39 12.27 1.28
N THR A 633 14.51 12.44 2.27
CA THR A 633 14.14 11.38 3.22
C THR A 633 12.64 11.36 3.45
N GLY A 634 12.12 10.28 4.03
CA GLY A 634 10.72 10.14 4.40
C GLY A 634 9.99 9.11 3.54
N THR A 635 8.66 9.09 3.62
CA THR A 635 7.83 8.06 2.96
C THR A 635 6.99 8.57 1.81
N ASN A 636 7.03 9.87 1.52
CA ASN A 636 6.18 10.49 0.50
C ASN A 636 6.99 10.75 -0.77
N ALA A 637 6.32 10.70 -1.91
CA ALA A 637 6.95 11.01 -3.18
C ALA A 637 7.30 12.50 -3.27
N ILE A 638 8.23 12.85 -4.15
CA ILE A 638 8.60 14.25 -4.40
C ILE A 638 8.76 14.49 -5.90
N ASP A 639 8.09 15.53 -6.41
CA ASP A 639 8.21 15.98 -7.80
C ASP A 639 8.85 17.37 -7.86
N ILE A 640 10.02 17.45 -8.47
CA ILE A 640 10.68 18.69 -8.87
C ILE A 640 10.38 18.94 -10.35
N ALA A 641 9.21 19.54 -10.59
CA ALA A 641 8.51 19.50 -11.88
C ALA A 641 9.15 20.35 -13.00
N THR A 642 9.85 21.44 -12.67
CA THR A 642 10.45 22.32 -13.70
C THR A 642 11.96 22.32 -13.70
N SER A 643 12.61 22.43 -12.54
CA SER A 643 14.06 22.25 -12.44
C SER A 643 14.58 22.18 -11.00
N LEU A 644 15.67 21.42 -10.83
CA LEU A 644 16.59 21.55 -9.71
C LEU A 644 17.79 22.39 -10.16
N THR A 645 17.93 23.59 -9.62
CA THR A 645 18.94 24.57 -10.05
C THR A 645 19.92 24.89 -8.92
N THR A 646 21.21 24.98 -9.24
CA THR A 646 22.20 25.60 -8.36
C THR A 646 23.07 26.61 -9.10
N THR A 647 23.49 27.66 -8.40
CA THR A 647 24.52 28.59 -8.92
C THR A 647 25.94 28.06 -8.73
N ALA A 648 26.12 26.98 -7.97
CA ALA A 648 27.43 26.38 -7.70
C ALA A 648 28.14 25.94 -8.99
N THR A 649 29.47 25.98 -8.98
CA THR A 649 30.29 25.42 -10.06
C THR A 649 31.01 24.13 -9.66
N GLY A 650 30.78 23.62 -8.44
CA GLY A 650 31.34 22.36 -7.93
C GLY A 650 30.45 21.16 -8.24
N LEU A 651 30.55 20.10 -7.42
CA LEU A 651 29.71 18.91 -7.52
C LEU A 651 28.33 19.19 -6.90
N MET A 652 27.26 18.93 -7.65
CA MET A 652 25.91 18.77 -7.10
C MET A 652 25.70 17.30 -6.73
N THR A 653 25.36 17.02 -5.48
CA THR A 653 24.93 15.69 -5.04
C THR A 653 23.44 15.71 -4.75
N VAL A 654 22.70 14.75 -5.27
CA VAL A 654 21.32 14.45 -4.87
C VAL A 654 21.29 13.02 -4.36
N ASP A 655 20.78 12.81 -3.16
CA ASP A 655 20.67 11.49 -2.54
C ASP A 655 19.23 11.28 -2.05
N ALA A 656 18.49 10.45 -2.79
CA ALA A 656 17.11 10.07 -2.49
C ALA A 656 16.98 8.65 -1.94
N SER A 657 18.10 7.99 -1.61
CA SER A 657 18.09 6.62 -1.07
C SER A 657 17.39 6.49 0.28
N GLY A 658 17.13 7.62 0.96
CA GLY A 658 16.36 7.70 2.18
C GLY A 658 14.83 7.78 1.98
N LEU A 659 14.34 7.82 0.74
CA LEU A 659 12.91 7.77 0.42
C LEU A 659 12.40 6.32 0.43
N THR A 660 11.17 6.15 0.90
CA THR A 660 10.47 4.86 0.83
C THR A 660 9.78 4.73 -0.53
N ALA A 661 10.00 3.58 -1.19
CA ALA A 661 9.36 3.23 -2.46
C ALA A 661 7.83 3.36 -2.42
N GLN A 662 7.25 3.94 -3.47
CA GLN A 662 5.81 3.98 -3.70
C GLN A 662 5.27 2.70 -4.35
N ASP A 663 3.95 2.62 -4.53
CA ASP A 663 3.31 1.52 -5.27
C ASP A 663 3.77 1.50 -6.74
N THR A 664 3.85 0.30 -7.34
CA THR A 664 4.25 0.10 -8.76
C THR A 664 3.43 0.97 -9.73
N GLY A 665 4.09 1.62 -10.68
CA GLY A 665 3.51 2.59 -11.61
C GLY A 665 3.42 4.03 -11.08
N THR A 666 4.03 4.33 -9.94
CA THR A 666 4.07 5.67 -9.33
C THR A 666 5.51 6.06 -9.04
N ASP A 667 5.94 7.19 -9.59
CA ASP A 667 7.28 7.72 -9.31
C ASP A 667 7.44 8.13 -7.83
N THR A 668 8.52 7.68 -7.20
CA THR A 668 8.94 8.06 -5.84
C THR A 668 9.74 9.37 -5.88
N LEU A 669 10.65 9.51 -6.84
CA LEU A 669 11.36 10.75 -7.15
C LEU A 669 11.11 11.16 -8.60
N VAL A 670 10.73 12.42 -8.81
CA VAL A 670 10.75 13.05 -10.13
C VAL A 670 11.68 14.26 -10.11
N ILE A 671 12.66 14.27 -11.01
CA ILE A 671 13.51 15.42 -11.32
C ILE A 671 13.41 15.69 -12.82
N SER A 672 12.62 16.70 -13.19
CA SER A 672 12.33 16.98 -14.60
C SER A 672 13.50 17.56 -15.40
N VAL A 673 14.44 18.26 -14.74
CA VAL A 673 15.75 18.63 -15.30
C VAL A 673 16.63 19.22 -14.20
N THR A 674 17.95 18.96 -14.25
CA THR A 674 18.93 19.65 -13.40
C THR A 674 19.66 20.78 -14.14
N ALA A 675 20.00 21.86 -13.44
CA ALA A 675 20.73 23.00 -13.97
C ALA A 675 21.85 23.47 -13.02
N GLN A 676 23.06 23.67 -13.56
CA GLN A 676 24.24 24.11 -12.81
C GLN A 676 24.94 25.29 -13.48
N GLY A 677 25.89 25.92 -12.77
CA GLY A 677 26.85 26.85 -13.37
C GLY A 677 27.69 26.20 -14.48
N THR A 678 28.40 27.01 -15.27
CA THR A 678 29.04 26.61 -16.56
C THR A 678 30.18 25.57 -16.49
N SER A 679 30.47 24.97 -15.32
CA SER A 679 31.59 24.02 -15.15
C SER A 679 31.37 22.91 -14.12
N GLY A 680 30.15 22.68 -13.64
CA GLY A 680 29.84 21.71 -12.59
C GLY A 680 29.71 20.26 -13.07
N THR A 681 29.62 19.32 -12.12
CA THR A 681 29.29 17.90 -12.33
C THR A 681 28.14 17.50 -11.40
N ALA A 682 27.35 16.48 -11.71
CA ALA A 682 26.30 15.99 -10.81
C ALA A 682 26.49 14.53 -10.41
N SER A 683 26.02 14.18 -9.21
CA SER A 683 25.90 12.80 -8.72
C SER A 683 24.52 12.64 -8.12
N ILE A 684 23.64 11.90 -8.77
CA ILE A 684 22.25 11.71 -8.38
C ILE A 684 22.05 10.22 -8.09
N THR A 685 21.50 9.93 -6.92
CA THR A 685 21.05 8.59 -6.53
C THR A 685 19.55 8.67 -6.28
N GLY A 686 18.79 7.86 -6.99
CA GLY A 686 17.36 7.66 -6.79
C GLY A 686 17.04 6.93 -5.49
N SER A 687 15.79 6.54 -5.36
CA SER A 687 15.18 5.86 -4.24
C SER A 687 15.27 4.34 -4.39
N SER A 688 14.33 3.62 -3.77
CA SER A 688 14.15 2.17 -3.92
C SER A 688 12.84 1.82 -4.64
N GLY A 689 12.16 2.83 -5.18
CA GLY A 689 10.99 2.68 -6.05
C GLY A 689 11.24 3.38 -7.37
N GLU A 690 10.25 3.34 -8.26
CA GLU A 690 10.36 3.91 -9.61
C GLU A 690 10.72 5.41 -9.56
N ASP A 691 11.75 5.83 -10.29
CA ASP A 691 12.19 7.22 -10.33
C ASP A 691 12.31 7.76 -11.76
N THR A 692 11.97 9.03 -11.95
CA THR A 692 12.20 9.76 -13.20
C THR A 692 13.28 10.82 -12.99
N ILE A 693 14.46 10.63 -13.59
CA ILE A 693 15.62 11.50 -13.39
C ILE A 693 16.16 12.01 -14.73
N ILE A 694 16.04 13.32 -14.96
CA ILE A 694 16.56 13.99 -16.14
C ILE A 694 17.65 14.97 -15.73
N VAL A 695 18.84 14.85 -16.31
CA VAL A 695 19.97 15.76 -16.02
C VAL A 695 20.23 16.77 -17.13
N GLY A 696 20.89 17.88 -16.77
CA GLY A 696 21.34 18.88 -17.71
C GLY A 696 22.60 18.50 -18.50
N ASN A 697 23.09 19.40 -19.35
CA ASN A 697 24.22 19.18 -20.27
C ASN A 697 25.62 19.21 -19.62
N PHE A 698 25.79 18.62 -18.44
CA PHE A 698 27.05 18.54 -17.72
C PHE A 698 27.30 17.11 -17.26
N ALA A 699 28.57 16.76 -17.06
CA ALA A 699 28.94 15.38 -16.72
C ALA A 699 28.28 14.96 -15.41
N SER A 700 27.51 13.88 -15.49
CA SER A 700 26.61 13.41 -14.43
C SER A 700 26.83 11.93 -14.15
N THR A 701 26.73 11.56 -12.88
CA THR A 701 26.55 10.16 -12.46
C THR A 701 25.13 10.01 -11.97
N ILE A 702 24.35 9.12 -12.58
CA ILE A 702 22.96 8.83 -12.23
C ILE A 702 22.88 7.38 -11.80
N LYS A 703 22.23 7.11 -10.68
CA LYS A 703 21.88 5.76 -10.23
C LYS A 703 20.39 5.74 -9.97
N GLY A 704 19.64 4.90 -10.67
CA GLY A 704 18.21 4.70 -10.46
C GLY A 704 17.95 4.08 -9.09
N GLY A 705 18.34 2.83 -8.90
CA GLY A 705 18.21 2.15 -7.61
C GLY A 705 17.50 0.82 -7.78
N ASP A 706 16.48 0.59 -6.97
CA ASP A 706 15.53 -0.49 -7.21
C ASP A 706 14.25 0.17 -7.80
N GLY A 707 13.54 -0.49 -8.70
CA GLY A 707 12.35 0.09 -9.36
C GLY A 707 12.53 0.14 -10.88
N ASN A 708 11.44 0.38 -11.61
CA ASN A 708 11.51 0.62 -13.05
C ASN A 708 11.78 2.11 -13.29
N ASP A 709 13.03 2.48 -13.52
CA ASP A 709 13.46 3.87 -13.53
C ASP A 709 13.49 4.46 -14.95
N SER A 710 13.23 5.77 -15.07
CA SER A 710 13.38 6.54 -16.30
C SER A 710 14.53 7.53 -16.18
N LEU A 711 15.68 7.19 -16.78
CA LEU A 711 16.93 7.91 -16.62
C LEU A 711 17.35 8.58 -17.94
N VAL A 712 17.56 9.90 -17.92
CA VAL A 712 17.92 10.66 -19.11
C VAL A 712 19.20 11.46 -18.88
N GLY A 713 20.25 11.11 -19.63
CA GLY A 713 21.54 11.80 -19.67
C GLY A 713 21.52 13.10 -20.49
N GLY A 714 22.55 13.93 -20.29
CA GLY A 714 22.77 15.17 -21.03
C GLY A 714 23.78 15.00 -22.17
N THR A 715 24.19 16.10 -22.82
CA THR A 715 25.18 16.04 -23.91
C THR A 715 26.65 15.98 -23.45
N ALA A 716 26.89 15.65 -22.18
CA ALA A 716 28.24 15.57 -21.62
C ALA A 716 28.66 14.10 -21.52
N ASN A 717 29.77 13.80 -20.84
CA ASN A 717 30.13 12.41 -20.58
C ASN A 717 29.47 11.98 -19.27
N ASP A 718 28.45 11.14 -19.37
CA ASP A 718 27.63 10.70 -18.25
C ASP A 718 27.92 9.24 -17.88
N ALA A 719 27.57 8.87 -16.64
CA ALA A 719 27.59 7.50 -16.16
C ALA A 719 26.21 7.20 -15.56
N ILE A 720 25.42 6.36 -16.24
CA ILE A 720 24.04 6.06 -15.87
C ILE A 720 23.96 4.58 -15.50
N TYR A 721 23.44 4.32 -14.31
CA TYR A 721 23.22 2.99 -13.76
C TYR A 721 21.72 2.85 -13.47
N GLY A 722 21.03 1.89 -14.10
CA GLY A 722 19.62 1.58 -13.86
C GLY A 722 19.44 1.00 -12.46
N GLY A 723 19.83 -0.26 -12.31
CA GLY A 723 19.83 -0.98 -11.04
C GLY A 723 18.98 -2.24 -11.13
N ASP A 724 18.10 -2.48 -10.16
CA ASP A 724 17.17 -3.62 -10.19
C ASP A 724 15.79 -3.12 -10.67
N GLY A 725 15.25 -3.67 -11.76
CA GLY A 725 13.96 -3.29 -12.34
C GLY A 725 14.06 -3.18 -13.86
N ASN A 726 12.95 -2.92 -14.53
CA ASN A 726 12.93 -2.74 -15.99
C ASN A 726 13.15 -1.26 -16.30
N ASP A 727 14.40 -0.88 -16.53
CA ASP A 727 14.79 0.52 -16.63
C ASP A 727 14.70 1.05 -18.07
N THR A 728 14.37 2.33 -18.21
CA THR A 728 14.41 3.05 -19.48
C THR A 728 15.52 4.10 -19.43
N ILE A 729 16.60 3.85 -20.15
CA ILE A 729 17.80 4.69 -20.15
C ILE A 729 17.96 5.38 -21.50
N THR A 730 17.90 6.72 -21.49
CA THR A 730 18.10 7.55 -22.68
C THR A 730 19.41 8.33 -22.59
N GLY A 731 20.32 8.02 -23.49
CA GLY A 731 21.59 8.69 -23.68
C GLY A 731 21.51 9.82 -24.71
N SER A 732 22.22 10.91 -24.44
CA SER A 732 22.48 11.98 -25.41
C SER A 732 23.96 11.98 -25.78
N GLY A 733 24.35 12.76 -26.79
CA GLY A 733 25.73 12.71 -27.32
C GLY A 733 26.80 12.92 -26.25
N GLY A 734 27.87 12.15 -26.29
CA GLY A 734 28.91 12.16 -25.26
C GLY A 734 29.78 10.93 -25.40
N ASN A 735 30.68 10.72 -24.43
CA ASN A 735 31.32 9.43 -24.21
C ASN A 735 30.82 8.88 -22.88
N ASP A 736 29.72 8.12 -22.94
CA ASP A 736 28.94 7.76 -21.77
C ASP A 736 29.15 6.32 -21.35
N ILE A 737 28.86 6.05 -20.08
CA ILE A 737 28.82 4.71 -19.48
C ILE A 737 27.37 4.42 -19.12
N TYR A 738 26.86 3.28 -19.56
CA TYR A 738 25.52 2.78 -19.25
C TYR A 738 25.64 1.37 -18.63
N ASP A 739 24.88 1.13 -17.57
CA ASP A 739 24.77 -0.17 -16.90
C ASP A 739 23.28 -0.35 -16.55
N GLY A 740 22.59 -1.31 -17.17
CA GLY A 740 21.15 -1.54 -16.92
C GLY A 740 20.95 -2.20 -15.59
N GLY A 741 21.58 -3.36 -15.39
CA GLY A 741 21.57 -4.07 -14.13
C GLY A 741 20.73 -5.33 -14.24
N ALA A 742 19.64 -5.44 -13.48
CA ALA A 742 18.78 -6.61 -13.47
C ALA A 742 17.34 -6.26 -13.81
N GLY A 743 16.81 -6.84 -14.87
CA GLY A 743 15.45 -6.61 -15.37
C GLY A 743 15.48 -6.49 -16.89
N ASP A 744 14.32 -6.37 -17.51
CA ASP A 744 14.23 -6.22 -18.96
C ASP A 744 14.42 -4.73 -19.30
N ASP A 745 15.64 -4.32 -19.61
CA ASP A 745 16.03 -2.90 -19.75
C ASP A 745 15.88 -2.39 -21.19
N SER A 746 15.61 -1.09 -21.34
CA SER A 746 15.48 -0.41 -22.63
C SER A 746 16.43 0.78 -22.73
N PHE A 747 17.32 0.74 -23.72
CA PHE A 747 18.29 1.80 -23.98
C PHE A 747 18.01 2.48 -25.31
N THR A 748 18.05 3.81 -25.31
CA THR A 748 18.16 4.61 -26.54
C THR A 748 19.38 5.50 -26.41
N VAL A 749 20.45 5.18 -27.12
CA VAL A 749 21.75 5.83 -26.92
C VAL A 749 22.26 6.50 -28.20
N GLN A 750 22.79 7.71 -28.02
CA GLN A 750 23.41 8.53 -29.05
C GLN A 750 24.80 8.97 -28.57
N GLY A 751 25.85 8.90 -29.40
CA GLY A 751 27.20 9.28 -28.95
C GLY A 751 28.31 8.88 -29.90
N THR A 752 29.55 9.28 -29.57
CA THR A 752 30.74 8.94 -30.38
C THR A 752 31.59 7.82 -29.80
N SER A 753 31.40 7.48 -28.52
CA SER A 753 32.05 6.33 -27.86
C SER A 753 31.21 5.89 -26.65
N VAL A 754 30.32 4.92 -26.85
CA VAL A 754 29.37 4.38 -25.87
C VAL A 754 29.97 3.14 -25.17
N ASN A 755 29.92 3.09 -23.84
CA ASN A 755 30.25 1.89 -23.07
C ASN A 755 29.01 1.41 -22.31
N LEU A 756 28.29 0.44 -22.87
CA LEU A 756 27.02 -0.06 -22.37
C LEU A 756 27.13 -1.54 -21.98
N ASP A 757 26.62 -1.87 -20.80
CA ASP A 757 26.34 -3.23 -20.34
C ASP A 757 24.85 -3.27 -19.97
N ALA A 758 24.02 -4.03 -20.68
CA ALA A 758 22.59 -4.04 -20.39
C ALA A 758 22.30 -4.87 -19.12
N GLY A 759 22.99 -6.00 -18.95
CA GLY A 759 23.04 -6.69 -17.67
C GLY A 759 22.36 -8.05 -17.73
N SER A 760 21.34 -8.28 -16.91
CA SER A 760 20.57 -9.53 -16.91
C SER A 760 19.09 -9.27 -17.09
N GLY A 761 18.43 -10.06 -17.93
CA GLY A 761 17.07 -9.81 -18.40
C GLY A 761 17.05 -9.85 -19.92
N ASN A 762 15.90 -9.59 -20.52
CA ASN A 762 15.79 -9.50 -21.98
C ASN A 762 15.88 -8.05 -22.39
N ASP A 763 17.09 -7.63 -22.74
CA ASP A 763 17.38 -6.21 -22.90
C ASP A 763 17.20 -5.76 -24.34
N THR A 764 16.80 -4.50 -24.53
CA THR A 764 16.73 -3.87 -25.85
C THR A 764 17.63 -2.65 -25.90
N VAL A 765 18.67 -2.72 -26.72
CA VAL A 765 19.61 -1.62 -26.95
C VAL A 765 19.39 -1.02 -28.33
N ASN A 766 18.81 0.18 -28.38
CA ASN A 766 18.66 0.94 -29.62
C ASN A 766 19.83 1.93 -29.82
N MET A 767 20.59 1.68 -30.88
CA MET A 767 21.68 2.53 -31.34
C MET A 767 21.18 3.47 -32.45
N ASP A 768 20.70 4.65 -32.06
CA ASP A 768 20.30 5.73 -32.98
C ASP A 768 21.50 6.32 -33.76
N ALA A 769 22.73 6.10 -33.27
CA ALA A 769 23.97 6.50 -33.91
C ALA A 769 24.70 5.32 -34.58
N THR A 770 25.54 5.61 -35.57
CA THR A 770 26.37 4.59 -36.22
C THR A 770 27.36 3.97 -35.24
N LEU A 771 27.28 2.65 -35.02
CA LEU A 771 28.27 1.88 -34.26
C LEU A 771 29.67 2.05 -34.88
N SER A 772 30.63 2.47 -34.05
CA SER A 772 31.96 2.96 -34.44
C SER A 772 33.10 2.42 -33.57
N SER A 773 34.35 2.77 -33.89
CA SER A 773 35.53 2.32 -33.13
C SER A 773 35.63 3.03 -31.79
N GLY A 774 35.38 2.29 -30.71
CA GLY A 774 35.38 2.81 -29.34
C GLY A 774 34.12 2.45 -28.57
N ASP A 775 33.07 2.02 -29.27
CA ASP A 775 31.85 1.53 -28.65
C ASP A 775 32.06 0.12 -28.07
N THR A 776 31.61 -0.11 -26.85
CA THR A 776 31.51 -1.43 -26.20
C THR A 776 30.07 -1.58 -25.77
N VAL A 777 29.37 -2.56 -26.33
CA VAL A 777 27.92 -2.73 -26.11
C VAL A 777 27.67 -4.20 -25.81
N LYS A 778 27.09 -4.49 -24.64
CA LYS A 778 26.79 -5.86 -24.25
C LYS A 778 25.31 -5.99 -23.92
N GLY A 779 24.66 -7.05 -24.41
CA GLY A 779 23.33 -7.45 -23.95
C GLY A 779 23.50 -8.04 -22.55
N GLY A 780 24.03 -9.25 -22.48
CA GLY A 780 24.47 -9.83 -21.21
C GLY A 780 23.86 -11.19 -21.00
N ALA A 781 23.02 -11.34 -19.97
CA ALA A 781 22.36 -12.59 -19.66
C ALA A 781 20.87 -12.52 -19.92
N GLY A 782 20.42 -13.09 -21.04
CA GLY A 782 19.01 -13.25 -21.37
C GLY A 782 18.84 -13.47 -22.86
N THR A 783 17.76 -12.96 -23.43
CA THR A 783 17.59 -12.89 -24.88
C THR A 783 17.55 -11.44 -25.31
N ASP A 784 18.68 -10.96 -25.83
CA ASP A 784 18.91 -9.53 -25.98
C ASP A 784 18.77 -9.07 -27.44
N ILE A 785 18.30 -7.83 -27.62
CA ILE A 785 18.06 -7.20 -28.91
C ILE A 785 19.00 -6.01 -29.09
N LEU A 786 19.83 -6.05 -30.13
CA LEU A 786 20.53 -4.88 -30.64
C LEU A 786 19.73 -4.29 -31.80
N ALA A 787 19.17 -3.09 -31.64
CA ALA A 787 18.50 -2.36 -32.71
C ALA A 787 19.44 -1.33 -33.35
N ILE A 788 19.45 -1.28 -34.69
CA ILE A 788 20.28 -0.37 -35.48
C ILE A 788 19.47 0.42 -36.51
N ASP A 789 19.72 1.72 -36.55
CA ASP A 789 19.18 2.66 -37.55
C ASP A 789 20.19 3.00 -38.66
N SER A 790 21.41 2.50 -38.58
CA SER A 790 22.46 2.73 -39.56
C SER A 790 23.44 1.56 -39.58
N ALA A 791 23.88 1.17 -40.77
CA ALA A 791 24.84 0.09 -40.92
C ALA A 791 26.14 0.40 -40.18
N ALA A 792 26.68 -0.59 -39.45
CA ALA A 792 28.01 -0.49 -38.85
C ALA A 792 29.07 -0.37 -39.97
N THR A 793 29.97 0.61 -39.87
CA THR A 793 30.77 1.09 -41.02
C THR A 793 32.22 0.59 -41.10
N ALA A 794 32.74 -0.17 -40.12
CA ALA A 794 34.10 -0.72 -40.14
C ALA A 794 34.30 -1.86 -39.11
N THR A 795 35.50 -2.49 -39.10
CA THR A 795 35.96 -3.60 -38.20
C THR A 795 36.06 -3.17 -36.71
N SER A 796 35.18 -2.27 -36.32
CA SER A 796 35.28 -1.41 -35.17
C SER A 796 34.14 -1.60 -34.18
N SER A 797 33.07 -2.28 -34.60
CA SER A 797 32.03 -2.83 -33.72
C SER A 797 32.45 -4.14 -33.04
N GLU A 798 33.76 -4.44 -32.99
CA GLU A 798 34.32 -5.54 -32.19
C GLU A 798 33.89 -5.47 -30.70
N GLY A 799 33.46 -4.31 -30.19
CA GLY A 799 32.97 -4.20 -28.80
C GLY A 799 31.56 -4.77 -28.54
N VAL A 800 30.85 -5.28 -29.57
CA VAL A 800 29.49 -5.81 -29.44
C VAL A 800 29.52 -7.30 -29.05
N THR A 801 28.83 -7.67 -27.96
CA THR A 801 28.77 -9.06 -27.47
C THR A 801 27.46 -9.39 -26.75
N GLY A 802 27.06 -10.66 -26.70
CA GLY A 802 25.93 -11.13 -25.88
C GLY A 802 24.57 -10.67 -26.40
N PHE A 803 24.38 -10.61 -27.72
CA PHE A 803 23.08 -10.33 -28.33
C PHE A 803 22.61 -11.52 -29.19
N GLU A 804 21.34 -11.90 -29.06
CA GLU A 804 20.71 -12.99 -29.80
C GLU A 804 19.95 -12.49 -31.02
N THR A 805 19.41 -11.26 -30.95
CA THR A 805 18.66 -10.63 -32.05
C THR A 805 19.34 -9.36 -32.55
N LEU A 806 19.53 -9.25 -33.86
CA LEU A 806 19.79 -7.96 -34.52
C LEU A 806 18.48 -7.44 -35.11
N ARG A 807 17.99 -6.30 -34.63
CA ARG A 807 16.82 -5.61 -35.17
C ARG A 807 17.24 -4.44 -36.06
N VAL A 808 16.65 -4.33 -37.23
CA VAL A 808 16.96 -3.31 -38.24
C VAL A 808 15.76 -2.39 -38.40
N ASP A 809 15.94 -1.13 -38.02
CA ASP A 809 14.86 -0.13 -37.92
C ASP A 809 14.86 0.88 -39.10
N SER A 810 15.81 0.75 -40.04
CA SER A 810 15.93 1.59 -41.25
C SER A 810 16.40 0.83 -42.50
N GLU A 811 16.31 1.46 -43.68
CA GLU A 811 16.90 0.95 -44.93
C GLU A 811 18.43 0.95 -44.86
N LEU A 812 19.06 -0.23 -44.86
CA LEU A 812 20.51 -0.35 -44.75
C LEU A 812 21.09 -1.62 -45.39
N SER A 813 22.42 -1.63 -45.58
CA SER A 813 23.20 -2.80 -45.95
C SER A 813 24.19 -3.12 -44.83
N GLN A 814 23.91 -4.16 -44.04
CA GLN A 814 24.74 -4.57 -42.91
C GLN A 814 25.62 -5.77 -43.28
N ASP A 815 26.94 -5.59 -43.12
CA ASP A 815 27.91 -6.67 -43.17
C ASP A 815 28.08 -7.26 -41.77
N MET A 816 27.73 -8.53 -41.57
CA MET A 816 27.77 -9.18 -40.26
C MET A 816 29.18 -9.51 -39.78
N VAL A 817 30.19 -9.43 -40.67
CA VAL A 817 31.61 -9.51 -40.25
C VAL A 817 31.98 -8.37 -39.31
N GLN A 818 31.23 -7.26 -39.30
CA GLN A 818 31.49 -6.17 -38.37
C GLN A 818 31.19 -6.57 -36.90
N PHE A 819 30.42 -7.62 -36.65
CA PHE A 819 30.08 -8.12 -35.31
C PHE A 819 30.91 -9.36 -34.91
N THR A 820 32.20 -9.41 -35.23
CA THR A 820 33.06 -10.60 -35.03
C THR A 820 33.10 -11.14 -33.60
N ASN A 821 32.89 -10.30 -32.57
CA ASN A 821 32.89 -10.72 -31.17
C ASN A 821 31.50 -11.13 -30.65
N ASN A 822 30.44 -10.88 -31.43
CA ASN A 822 29.11 -11.40 -31.12
C ASN A 822 28.82 -12.67 -31.92
N SER A 823 29.14 -13.82 -31.33
CA SER A 823 28.75 -15.12 -31.89
C SER A 823 27.32 -15.55 -31.52
N GLY A 824 26.57 -14.69 -30.82
CA GLY A 824 25.26 -15.01 -30.23
C GLY A 824 24.07 -14.82 -31.17
N PHE A 825 24.22 -14.08 -32.28
CA PHE A 825 23.07 -13.81 -33.16
C PHE A 825 22.47 -15.12 -33.70
N THR A 826 21.19 -15.32 -33.37
CA THR A 826 20.34 -16.41 -33.85
C THR A 826 19.19 -15.93 -34.71
N ARG A 827 18.80 -14.66 -34.55
CA ARG A 827 17.67 -14.02 -35.24
C ARG A 827 18.06 -12.65 -35.80
N ILE A 828 17.58 -12.35 -36.99
CA ILE A 828 17.60 -11.00 -37.56
C ILE A 828 16.16 -10.57 -37.79
N GLU A 829 15.83 -9.33 -37.43
CA GLU A 829 14.47 -8.81 -37.43
C GLU A 829 14.39 -7.47 -38.18
N MET A 830 13.52 -7.39 -39.18
CA MET A 830 13.24 -6.16 -39.91
C MET A 830 11.99 -5.49 -39.33
N ASN A 831 12.17 -4.32 -38.72
CA ASN A 831 11.08 -3.50 -38.22
C ASN A 831 10.75 -2.32 -39.15
N HIS A 832 11.51 -2.18 -40.24
CA HIS A 832 11.28 -1.19 -41.31
C HIS A 832 10.80 -1.86 -42.60
N ALA A 833 9.95 -1.15 -43.37
CA ALA A 833 9.60 -1.54 -44.73
C ALA A 833 10.55 -0.84 -45.70
N GLY A 834 11.35 -1.58 -46.46
CA GLY A 834 12.35 -1.00 -47.36
C GLY A 834 13.48 -1.95 -47.71
N THR A 835 14.39 -1.52 -48.59
CA THR A 835 15.52 -2.36 -49.03
C THR A 835 16.49 -2.61 -47.87
N VAL A 836 16.68 -3.89 -47.51
CA VAL A 836 17.64 -4.33 -46.48
C VAL A 836 18.50 -5.46 -47.01
N SER A 837 19.82 -5.33 -46.83
CA SER A 837 20.79 -6.35 -47.22
C SER A 837 21.63 -6.75 -46.01
N ILE A 838 21.56 -8.01 -45.63
CA ILE A 838 22.43 -8.64 -44.63
C ILE A 838 23.43 -9.51 -45.39
N THR A 839 24.72 -9.27 -45.22
CA THR A 839 25.78 -10.05 -45.88
C THR A 839 26.73 -10.67 -44.88
N ASN A 840 27.37 -11.79 -45.26
CA ASN A 840 28.31 -12.54 -44.43
C ASN A 840 27.72 -12.99 -43.07
N ALA A 841 26.42 -13.33 -43.03
CA ALA A 841 25.79 -13.86 -41.83
C ALA A 841 26.43 -15.18 -41.38
N SER A 842 26.52 -15.37 -40.05
CA SER A 842 27.00 -16.62 -39.43
C SER A 842 25.97 -17.74 -39.57
N ASN A 843 26.40 -19.00 -39.52
CA ASN A 843 25.53 -20.18 -39.46
C ASN A 843 24.66 -20.25 -38.18
N THR A 844 24.97 -19.45 -37.17
CA THR A 844 24.18 -19.33 -35.94
C THR A 844 22.85 -18.64 -36.18
N VAL A 845 22.76 -17.77 -37.21
CA VAL A 845 21.51 -17.11 -37.60
C VAL A 845 20.63 -18.13 -38.32
N THR A 846 19.53 -18.49 -37.67
CA THR A 846 18.57 -19.50 -38.15
C THR A 846 17.20 -18.93 -38.46
N GLU A 847 16.95 -17.68 -38.05
CA GLU A 847 15.68 -16.99 -38.23
C GLU A 847 15.90 -15.60 -38.83
N PHE A 848 15.13 -15.28 -39.86
CA PHE A 848 15.09 -13.97 -40.49
C PHE A 848 13.64 -13.48 -40.60
N SER A 849 13.28 -12.56 -39.73
CA SER A 849 11.94 -12.00 -39.61
C SER A 849 11.83 -10.75 -40.49
N VAL A 850 10.90 -10.74 -41.44
CA VAL A 850 10.76 -9.74 -42.50
C VAL A 850 9.39 -9.05 -42.45
N ARG A 851 9.34 -7.77 -42.78
CA ARG A 851 8.11 -6.97 -42.86
C ARG A 851 7.63 -6.86 -44.31
N ASP A 852 6.39 -6.41 -44.53
CA ASP A 852 5.88 -6.11 -45.87
C ASP A 852 6.73 -5.06 -46.58
N GLN A 853 7.20 -5.38 -47.78
CA GLN A 853 8.10 -4.56 -48.57
C GLN A 853 7.34 -3.71 -49.59
N GLY A 854 7.79 -2.49 -49.82
CA GLY A 854 7.22 -1.61 -50.85
C GLY A 854 7.53 -2.11 -52.27
N ALA A 855 6.81 -1.57 -53.26
CA ALA A 855 6.80 -2.02 -54.67
C ALA A 855 8.15 -2.00 -55.43
N SER A 856 9.28 -1.66 -54.79
CA SER A 856 10.62 -1.62 -55.43
C SER A 856 11.75 -2.09 -54.52
N ASP A 857 11.42 -2.72 -53.38
CA ASP A 857 12.38 -3.06 -52.34
C ASP A 857 12.96 -4.47 -52.51
N THR A 858 14.24 -4.64 -52.17
CA THR A 858 14.93 -5.94 -52.21
C THR A 858 15.35 -6.36 -50.80
N THR A 859 15.17 -7.64 -50.48
CA THR A 859 15.64 -8.23 -49.22
C THR A 859 16.72 -9.26 -49.54
N THR A 860 17.95 -9.00 -49.08
CA THR A 860 19.09 -9.90 -49.28
C THR A 860 19.55 -10.45 -47.95
N PHE A 861 19.67 -11.77 -47.86
CA PHE A 861 20.32 -12.47 -46.76
C PHE A 861 21.39 -13.38 -47.37
N ASP A 862 22.65 -13.03 -47.13
CA ASP A 862 23.80 -13.75 -47.67
C ASP A 862 24.69 -14.22 -46.52
N ARG A 863 25.11 -15.49 -46.56
CA ARG A 863 25.95 -16.08 -45.52
C ARG A 863 27.42 -15.84 -45.80
N LEU A 864 28.24 -16.06 -44.79
CA LEU A 864 29.67 -16.18 -45.02
C LEU A 864 29.94 -17.55 -45.67
N LEU A 865 30.29 -17.55 -46.96
CA LEU A 865 30.70 -18.74 -47.74
C LEU A 865 31.37 -19.82 -46.87
N ASP A 866 30.61 -20.86 -46.56
CA ASP A 866 31.08 -22.06 -45.88
C ASP A 866 30.67 -23.31 -46.68
N ASN A 867 31.13 -24.49 -46.26
CA ASN A 867 30.84 -25.74 -46.97
C ASN A 867 29.94 -26.67 -46.14
N SER A 868 29.18 -26.09 -45.22
CA SER A 868 28.28 -26.78 -44.31
C SER A 868 26.84 -26.54 -44.73
N SER A 869 25.98 -27.56 -44.56
CA SER A 869 24.57 -27.33 -44.81
C SER A 869 23.97 -26.38 -43.79
N ASN A 870 23.26 -25.38 -44.30
CA ASN A 870 22.62 -24.35 -43.53
C ASN A 870 21.10 -24.45 -43.61
N THR A 871 20.45 -23.90 -42.60
CA THR A 871 18.99 -23.84 -42.51
C THR A 871 18.60 -22.45 -42.08
N LEU A 872 17.71 -21.84 -42.84
CA LEU A 872 17.14 -20.53 -42.55
C LEU A 872 15.62 -20.63 -42.51
N THR A 873 15.02 -20.08 -41.47
CA THR A 873 13.58 -19.83 -41.41
C THR A 873 13.36 -18.36 -41.71
N VAL A 874 12.63 -18.06 -42.78
CA VAL A 874 12.17 -16.70 -43.09
C VAL A 874 10.72 -16.59 -42.64
N GLN A 875 10.42 -15.58 -41.83
CA GLN A 875 9.09 -15.41 -41.30
C GLN A 875 8.56 -13.99 -41.34
N ALA A 876 7.25 -13.83 -41.28
CA ALA A 876 6.64 -12.51 -41.16
C ALA A 876 6.91 -11.90 -39.78
N HIS A 877 7.32 -10.63 -39.75
CA HIS A 877 7.53 -9.85 -38.52
C HIS A 877 6.22 -9.38 -37.88
N THR A 878 5.12 -9.35 -38.65
CA THR A 878 3.80 -8.90 -38.18
C THR A 878 2.70 -9.78 -38.76
N ASP A 879 1.54 -9.82 -38.11
CA ASP A 879 0.32 -10.53 -38.58
C ASP A 879 -0.34 -9.89 -39.84
N ALA A 880 0.40 -9.10 -40.62
CA ALA A 880 -0.08 -8.44 -41.84
C ALA A 880 0.36 -9.22 -43.10
N ALA A 881 -0.33 -8.97 -44.22
CA ALA A 881 0.10 -9.46 -45.52
C ALA A 881 1.56 -9.04 -45.76
N THR A 882 2.40 -10.00 -46.11
CA THR A 882 3.83 -9.78 -46.29
C THR A 882 4.17 -10.05 -47.75
N SER A 883 4.60 -9.02 -48.46
CA SER A 883 5.13 -9.15 -49.81
C SER A 883 6.63 -8.89 -49.82
N ILE A 884 7.38 -9.79 -50.45
CA ILE A 884 8.82 -9.67 -50.71
C ILE A 884 8.99 -9.69 -52.22
N ILE A 885 9.56 -8.64 -52.80
CA ILE A 885 9.75 -8.60 -54.25
C ILE A 885 10.90 -9.51 -54.65
N SER A 886 12.06 -9.35 -54.02
CA SER A 886 13.22 -10.19 -54.28
C SER A 886 13.79 -10.67 -52.96
N LEU A 887 13.74 -11.99 -52.73
CA LEU A 887 14.43 -12.66 -51.64
C LEU A 887 15.67 -13.35 -52.21
N ILE A 888 16.85 -12.95 -51.75
CA ILE A 888 18.13 -13.56 -52.14
C ILE A 888 18.69 -14.29 -50.92
N VAL A 889 18.84 -15.61 -51.01
CA VAL A 889 19.28 -16.57 -49.97
C VAL A 889 20.15 -17.67 -50.60
N ASP A 890 21.18 -17.27 -51.32
CA ASP A 890 21.90 -18.15 -52.25
C ASP A 890 22.65 -19.31 -51.57
N ASP A 891 23.10 -19.13 -50.33
CA ASP A 891 23.91 -20.08 -49.55
C ASP A 891 23.07 -21.01 -48.62
N GLU A 892 21.75 -21.11 -48.79
CA GLU A 892 20.89 -21.93 -47.92
C GLU A 892 20.45 -23.26 -48.55
N GLU A 893 20.88 -24.42 -48.02
CA GLU A 893 20.41 -25.71 -48.52
C GLU A 893 18.99 -26.06 -48.04
N THR A 894 18.58 -25.56 -46.87
CA THR A 894 17.20 -25.70 -46.39
C THR A 894 16.60 -24.35 -46.06
N LEU A 895 15.63 -23.92 -46.85
CA LEU A 895 14.84 -22.72 -46.58
C LEU A 895 13.48 -23.14 -46.05
N THR A 896 13.09 -22.61 -44.90
CA THR A 896 11.72 -22.72 -44.38
C THR A 896 11.07 -21.36 -44.46
N ILE A 897 9.90 -21.26 -45.08
CA ILE A 897 9.05 -20.07 -45.01
C ILE A 897 7.92 -20.35 -44.05
N ASP A 898 7.82 -19.54 -42.99
CA ASP A 898 6.79 -19.64 -41.96
C ASP A 898 6.10 -18.29 -41.80
N ASP A 899 4.78 -18.23 -41.65
CA ASP A 899 4.09 -16.95 -41.41
C ASP A 899 4.02 -16.57 -39.94
N GLY A 900 4.50 -17.42 -39.02
CA GLY A 900 4.70 -17.11 -37.61
C GLY A 900 3.44 -17.09 -36.72
N ALA A 901 2.21 -17.08 -37.25
CA ALA A 901 0.98 -17.09 -36.43
C ALA A 901 -0.30 -17.63 -37.13
N ILE A 902 -1.18 -18.21 -36.31
CA ILE A 902 -2.16 -19.29 -36.59
C ILE A 902 -3.52 -18.85 -37.19
N ASP A 903 -3.72 -17.60 -37.64
CA ASP A 903 -5.06 -17.15 -38.11
C ASP A 903 -5.04 -15.97 -39.10
N SER A 904 -4.31 -16.09 -40.21
CA SER A 904 -4.20 -15.04 -41.22
C SER A 904 -4.77 -15.53 -42.57
N ALA A 905 -5.89 -14.94 -43.00
CA ALA A 905 -6.38 -15.05 -44.38
C ALA A 905 -5.59 -14.15 -45.36
N LEU A 906 -4.40 -13.68 -44.95
CA LEU A 906 -3.55 -12.76 -45.70
C LEU A 906 -2.45 -13.55 -46.41
N ALA A 907 -1.93 -13.02 -47.51
CA ALA A 907 -0.97 -13.74 -48.36
C ALA A 907 0.48 -13.44 -47.95
N PHE A 908 1.34 -14.45 -48.01
CA PHE A 908 2.79 -14.33 -48.04
C PHE A 908 3.26 -14.50 -49.47
N VAL A 909 3.71 -13.42 -50.10
CA VAL A 909 4.04 -13.40 -51.53
C VAL A 909 5.52 -13.11 -51.72
N ILE A 910 6.23 -14.01 -52.38
CA ILE A 910 7.57 -13.77 -52.90
C ILE A 910 7.43 -13.58 -54.42
N THR A 911 7.91 -12.46 -54.98
CA THR A 911 7.86 -12.27 -56.44
C THR A 911 8.98 -13.06 -57.12
N ASP A 912 10.22 -12.82 -56.68
CA ASP A 912 11.44 -13.47 -57.13
C ASP A 912 12.17 -14.11 -55.94
N LEU A 913 12.36 -15.44 -55.99
CA LEU A 913 13.21 -16.17 -55.06
C LEU A 913 14.51 -16.56 -55.75
N HIS A 914 15.63 -16.02 -55.25
CA HIS A 914 16.99 -16.38 -55.66
C HIS A 914 17.61 -17.23 -54.55
N ALA A 915 17.86 -18.50 -54.86
CA ALA A 915 18.41 -19.47 -53.92
C ALA A 915 19.23 -20.52 -54.69
N GLU A 916 20.46 -20.16 -55.09
CA GLU A 916 21.28 -20.98 -56.00
C GLU A 916 21.59 -22.39 -55.46
N ASP A 917 21.81 -22.55 -54.14
CA ASP A 917 22.20 -23.82 -53.51
C ASP A 917 21.05 -24.55 -52.76
N LEU A 918 19.80 -24.11 -52.94
CA LEU A 918 18.65 -24.68 -52.24
C LEU A 918 18.41 -26.15 -52.58
N VAL A 919 18.34 -27.02 -51.56
CA VAL A 919 18.00 -28.46 -51.69
C VAL A 919 16.55 -28.73 -51.27
N THR A 920 16.12 -28.09 -50.18
CA THR A 920 14.80 -28.28 -49.57
C THR A 920 14.13 -26.95 -49.27
N LEU A 921 12.94 -26.74 -49.84
CA LEU A 921 12.03 -25.66 -49.49
C LEU A 921 10.88 -26.21 -48.64
N ASN A 922 10.77 -25.78 -47.38
CA ASN A 922 9.62 -26.09 -46.53
C ASN A 922 8.70 -24.86 -46.45
N ILE A 923 7.39 -25.07 -46.60
CA ILE A 923 6.38 -24.03 -46.40
C ILE A 923 5.47 -24.48 -45.26
N THR A 924 5.40 -23.67 -44.20
CA THR A 924 4.58 -23.92 -43.01
C THR A 924 3.55 -22.80 -42.85
N GLY A 925 2.82 -22.76 -41.73
CA GLY A 925 1.89 -21.66 -41.43
C GLY A 925 0.46 -21.80 -41.97
N GLY A 926 -0.32 -20.72 -41.83
CA GLY A 926 -1.74 -20.66 -42.17
C GLY A 926 -2.08 -19.82 -43.41
N SER A 927 -1.17 -18.97 -43.83
CA SER A 927 -1.34 -17.98 -44.89
C SER A 927 -1.27 -18.60 -46.28
N ASN A 928 -1.92 -17.95 -47.24
CA ASN A 928 -1.75 -18.28 -48.66
C ASN A 928 -0.32 -17.93 -49.08
N PHE A 929 0.43 -18.92 -49.58
CA PHE A 929 1.80 -18.74 -50.03
C PHE A 929 1.86 -18.68 -51.56
N THR A 930 2.60 -17.71 -52.11
CA THR A 930 2.80 -17.60 -53.55
C THR A 930 4.23 -17.20 -53.87
N ILE A 931 4.90 -17.98 -54.71
CA ILE A 931 6.06 -17.52 -55.48
C ILE A 931 5.55 -17.15 -56.87
N THR A 932 5.64 -15.87 -57.25
CA THR A 932 4.98 -15.36 -58.45
C THR A 932 5.71 -15.74 -59.74
N ASN A 933 7.04 -15.64 -59.74
CA ASN A 933 7.87 -16.07 -60.84
C ASN A 933 8.53 -17.42 -60.50
N ALA A 934 8.94 -18.16 -61.52
CA ALA A 934 9.72 -19.38 -61.33
C ALA A 934 10.92 -19.12 -60.40
N ILE A 935 11.22 -20.04 -59.48
CA ILE A 935 12.39 -19.96 -58.60
C ILE A 935 13.65 -19.75 -59.46
N GLN A 936 14.34 -18.63 -59.25
CA GLN A 936 15.38 -18.10 -60.14
C GLN A 936 16.77 -18.70 -59.86
N SER A 937 17.64 -18.67 -60.87
CA SER A 937 19.07 -19.06 -60.82
C SER A 937 19.38 -20.48 -60.30
N GLN A 938 18.57 -21.47 -60.67
CA GLN A 938 18.87 -22.89 -60.42
C GLN A 938 19.95 -23.47 -61.37
N ALA A 939 20.93 -22.67 -61.82
CA ALA A 939 21.86 -23.05 -62.89
C ALA A 939 22.78 -24.25 -62.53
N THR A 940 22.85 -24.63 -61.25
CA THR A 940 23.53 -25.81 -60.67
C THR A 940 22.58 -26.83 -60.04
N ALA A 941 21.25 -26.58 -60.11
CA ALA A 941 20.09 -27.34 -59.62
C ALA A 941 20.39 -28.45 -58.59
N VAL A 942 20.26 -28.11 -57.31
CA VAL A 942 20.27 -29.05 -56.17
C VAL A 942 18.90 -29.21 -55.51
N LEU A 943 17.90 -28.41 -55.91
CA LEU A 943 16.54 -28.49 -55.39
C LEU A 943 15.97 -29.87 -55.72
N THR A 944 15.61 -30.61 -54.67
CA THR A 944 15.00 -31.94 -54.81
C THR A 944 13.72 -32.07 -54.01
N THR A 945 13.42 -31.13 -53.12
CA THR A 945 12.27 -31.23 -52.21
C THR A 945 11.60 -29.88 -52.07
N ILE A 946 10.30 -29.83 -52.32
CA ILE A 946 9.41 -28.76 -51.88
C ILE A 946 8.31 -29.40 -51.02
N ASN A 947 8.19 -28.99 -49.77
CA ASN A 947 7.25 -29.57 -48.83
C ASN A 947 6.38 -28.51 -48.17
N ALA A 948 5.13 -28.43 -48.59
CA ALA A 948 4.09 -27.57 -48.03
C ALA A 948 3.01 -28.36 -47.28
N SER A 949 3.26 -29.63 -46.92
CA SER A 949 2.25 -30.52 -46.31
C SER A 949 1.65 -30.01 -44.99
N THR A 950 2.38 -29.14 -44.29
CA THR A 950 1.95 -28.51 -43.03
C THR A 950 1.35 -27.12 -43.21
N ASN A 951 1.45 -26.51 -44.40
CA ASN A 951 0.78 -25.25 -44.68
C ASN A 951 -0.73 -25.49 -44.86
N THR A 952 -1.56 -24.63 -44.28
CA THR A 952 -3.02 -24.76 -44.33
C THR A 952 -3.71 -23.78 -45.30
N GLY A 953 -2.96 -22.86 -45.90
CA GLY A 953 -3.40 -21.93 -46.93
C GLY A 953 -3.14 -22.44 -48.36
N THR A 954 -3.55 -21.67 -49.37
CA THR A 954 -3.28 -22.06 -50.77
C THR A 954 -1.79 -21.94 -51.07
N VAL A 955 -1.23 -22.88 -51.83
CA VAL A 955 0.19 -22.87 -52.21
C VAL A 955 0.30 -22.72 -53.72
N SER A 956 0.97 -21.67 -54.19
CA SER A 956 1.26 -21.44 -55.61
C SER A 956 2.75 -21.29 -55.83
N ILE A 957 3.39 -22.28 -56.46
CA ILE A 957 4.83 -22.25 -56.74
C ILE A 957 5.08 -22.81 -58.14
N ASP A 958 5.80 -22.03 -58.92
CA ASP A 958 6.36 -22.40 -60.21
C ASP A 958 7.84 -22.81 -59.99
N ALA A 959 8.15 -24.08 -60.23
CA ALA A 959 9.52 -24.60 -60.19
C ALA A 959 10.04 -24.99 -61.58
N ASP A 960 9.56 -24.38 -62.67
CA ASP A 960 9.89 -24.73 -64.08
C ASP A 960 11.41 -24.74 -64.38
N ASN A 961 12.20 -24.00 -63.59
CA ASN A 961 13.66 -23.97 -63.71
C ASN A 961 14.37 -25.16 -63.05
N ALA A 962 13.68 -26.04 -62.32
CA ALA A 962 14.26 -27.24 -61.73
C ALA A 962 14.60 -28.27 -62.83
N THR A 963 15.79 -28.85 -62.75
CA THR A 963 16.29 -29.82 -63.76
C THR A 963 16.56 -31.21 -63.21
N LEU A 964 16.49 -31.38 -61.88
CA LEU A 964 16.50 -32.68 -61.20
C LEU A 964 15.07 -33.06 -60.82
N GLY A 965 14.82 -34.34 -60.58
CA GLY A 965 13.51 -34.79 -60.10
C GLY A 965 13.19 -34.24 -58.71
N LEU A 966 12.09 -33.48 -58.61
CA LEU A 966 11.56 -32.89 -57.39
C LEU A 966 10.58 -33.83 -56.69
N THR A 967 10.66 -33.91 -55.37
CA THR A 967 9.54 -34.34 -54.54
C THR A 967 8.78 -33.10 -54.10
N PHE A 968 7.63 -32.83 -54.71
CA PHE A 968 6.80 -31.67 -54.42
C PHE A 968 5.50 -32.11 -53.73
N THR A 969 5.39 -31.85 -52.43
CA THR A 969 4.15 -32.07 -51.66
C THR A 969 3.46 -30.74 -51.37
N GLY A 970 2.22 -30.56 -51.82
CA GLY A 970 1.38 -29.38 -51.57
C GLY A 970 0.74 -29.36 -50.17
N SER A 971 -0.08 -28.34 -49.93
CA SER A 971 -0.97 -28.28 -48.76
C SER A 971 -1.98 -29.42 -48.81
N THR A 972 -2.22 -30.06 -47.66
CA THR A 972 -3.19 -31.15 -47.56
C THR A 972 -4.64 -30.67 -47.46
N THR A 973 -4.88 -29.39 -47.18
CA THR A 973 -6.21 -28.84 -46.86
C THR A 973 -6.70 -27.75 -47.80
N ALA A 974 -5.82 -27.17 -48.61
CA ALA A 974 -6.13 -26.03 -49.46
C ALA A 974 -5.60 -26.23 -50.89
N ALA A 975 -6.14 -25.45 -51.82
CA ALA A 975 -5.84 -25.60 -53.24
C ALA A 975 -4.36 -25.29 -53.54
N ASN A 976 -3.77 -26.13 -54.39
CA ASN A 976 -2.39 -26.06 -54.81
C ASN A 976 -2.30 -25.69 -56.29
N THR A 977 -1.33 -24.85 -56.65
CA THR A 977 -0.91 -24.59 -58.04
C THR A 977 0.58 -24.85 -58.12
N LEU A 978 0.96 -26.03 -58.61
CA LEU A 978 2.33 -26.55 -58.51
C LEU A 978 2.86 -26.92 -59.90
N SER A 979 4.09 -26.51 -60.20
CA SER A 979 4.85 -26.94 -61.39
C SER A 979 6.17 -27.58 -60.97
N GLY A 980 6.51 -28.75 -61.54
CA GLY A 980 7.68 -29.56 -61.18
C GLY A 980 8.98 -29.15 -61.90
N GLY A 981 8.95 -29.03 -63.23
CA GLY A 981 10.08 -28.62 -64.06
C GLY A 981 10.50 -29.65 -65.10
N ALA A 982 11.79 -29.68 -65.45
CA ALA A 982 12.34 -30.55 -66.50
C ALA A 982 12.89 -31.90 -65.97
N GLY A 983 12.70 -32.20 -64.67
CA GLY A 983 13.14 -33.42 -63.99
C GLY A 983 12.06 -34.52 -63.97
N GLY A 984 12.40 -35.72 -63.50
CA GLY A 984 11.38 -36.76 -63.24
C GLY A 984 10.75 -36.55 -61.87
N ASP A 985 9.65 -35.82 -61.82
CA ASP A 985 9.11 -35.24 -60.59
C ASP A 985 8.09 -36.15 -59.91
N THR A 986 7.94 -36.01 -58.60
CA THR A 986 6.90 -36.65 -57.79
C THR A 986 6.08 -35.54 -57.14
N ILE A 987 4.90 -35.26 -57.70
CA ILE A 987 4.03 -34.17 -57.26
C ILE A 987 2.81 -34.77 -56.55
N THR A 988 2.55 -34.32 -55.33
CA THR A 988 1.38 -34.70 -54.54
C THR A 988 0.62 -33.44 -54.17
N GLY A 989 -0.65 -33.35 -54.56
CA GLY A 989 -1.58 -32.30 -54.14
C GLY A 989 -2.10 -32.52 -52.71
N GLY A 990 -3.40 -32.40 -52.53
CA GLY A 990 -4.07 -32.46 -51.24
C GLY A 990 -5.53 -32.90 -51.33
N GLY A 991 -6.36 -32.38 -50.41
CA GLY A 991 -7.81 -32.67 -50.37
C GLY A 991 -8.68 -31.59 -51.02
N ALA A 992 -8.09 -30.65 -51.74
CA ALA A 992 -8.76 -29.51 -52.39
C ALA A 992 -8.62 -29.60 -53.90
N ALA A 993 -9.32 -28.74 -54.65
CA ALA A 993 -9.20 -28.69 -56.11
C ALA A 993 -7.84 -28.11 -56.52
N ASP A 994 -6.94 -28.98 -56.99
CA ASP A 994 -5.55 -28.67 -57.27
C ASP A 994 -5.27 -28.47 -58.76
N THR A 995 -4.21 -27.74 -59.09
CA THR A 995 -3.66 -27.61 -60.45
C THR A 995 -2.19 -28.02 -60.42
N LEU A 996 -1.88 -29.19 -60.97
CA LEU A 996 -0.55 -29.80 -60.88
C LEU A 996 0.02 -30.04 -62.30
N THR A 997 1.26 -29.61 -62.53
CA THR A 997 1.95 -29.76 -63.82
C THR A 997 3.32 -30.41 -63.63
N GLY A 998 3.60 -31.53 -64.32
CA GLY A 998 4.90 -32.22 -64.31
C GLY A 998 5.92 -31.64 -65.29
N ASP A 999 5.46 -30.99 -66.36
CA ASP A 999 6.23 -30.36 -67.44
C ASP A 999 7.09 -31.29 -68.30
N GLY A 1000 8.29 -31.68 -67.89
CA GLY A 1000 9.17 -32.48 -68.73
C GLY A 1000 9.92 -33.48 -67.88
N GLY A 1001 9.85 -34.77 -68.17
CA GLY A 1001 10.33 -35.73 -67.20
C GLY A 1001 9.79 -37.12 -67.42
N SER A 1002 9.47 -37.79 -66.33
CA SER A 1002 8.71 -39.04 -66.29
C SER A 1002 8.12 -39.02 -64.90
N ASP A 1003 7.00 -38.32 -64.82
CA ASP A 1003 6.54 -37.71 -63.59
C ASP A 1003 5.56 -38.62 -62.87
N SER A 1004 5.42 -38.47 -61.57
CA SER A 1004 4.50 -39.19 -60.71
C SER A 1004 3.59 -38.17 -60.03
N ILE A 1005 2.42 -37.92 -60.61
CA ILE A 1005 1.47 -36.90 -60.13
C ILE A 1005 0.31 -37.58 -59.39
N THR A 1006 0.00 -37.14 -58.18
CA THR A 1006 -1.19 -37.53 -57.41
C THR A 1006 -2.00 -36.30 -57.05
N GLY A 1007 -3.24 -36.18 -57.54
CA GLY A 1007 -4.16 -35.08 -57.25
C GLY A 1007 -4.63 -35.13 -55.80
N GLY A 1008 -5.32 -36.21 -55.43
CA GLY A 1008 -5.80 -36.45 -54.07
C GLY A 1008 -7.32 -36.45 -54.01
N ASP A 1009 -7.93 -35.83 -53.00
CA ASP A 1009 -9.39 -35.58 -53.05
C ASP A 1009 -9.57 -34.17 -53.65
N GLY A 1010 -10.58 -33.92 -54.48
CA GLY A 1010 -10.72 -32.62 -55.13
C GLY A 1010 -11.25 -32.74 -56.55
N ALA A 1011 -11.52 -31.62 -57.21
CA ALA A 1011 -11.74 -31.63 -58.66
C ALA A 1011 -10.47 -31.06 -59.29
N ASP A 1012 -9.53 -31.94 -59.60
CA ASP A 1012 -8.15 -31.57 -59.89
C ASP A 1012 -7.92 -31.34 -61.39
N THR A 1013 -6.96 -30.50 -61.72
CA THR A 1013 -6.45 -30.33 -63.08
C THR A 1013 -4.99 -30.79 -63.12
N LEU A 1014 -4.74 -31.93 -63.75
CA LEU A 1014 -3.44 -32.59 -63.74
C LEU A 1014 -2.86 -32.62 -65.16
N THR A 1015 -1.61 -32.16 -65.32
CA THR A 1015 -0.89 -32.20 -66.59
C THR A 1015 0.43 -32.93 -66.41
N GLY A 1016 0.65 -34.05 -67.10
CA GLY A 1016 1.90 -34.81 -67.05
C GLY A 1016 3.02 -34.03 -67.72
N GLY A 1017 2.87 -33.77 -69.02
CA GLY A 1017 3.85 -32.98 -69.78
C GLY A 1017 4.55 -33.85 -70.82
N ASN A 1018 5.84 -33.65 -71.05
CA ASN A 1018 6.62 -34.55 -71.92
C ASN A 1018 7.28 -35.61 -71.06
N GLY A 1019 7.15 -36.89 -71.37
CA GLY A 1019 7.67 -37.91 -70.47
C GLY A 1019 6.86 -39.17 -70.48
N ALA A 1020 7.32 -40.23 -69.80
CA ALA A 1020 6.45 -41.36 -69.50
C ALA A 1020 5.92 -41.19 -68.08
N ASP A 1021 4.73 -40.60 -67.98
CA ASP A 1021 4.19 -40.09 -66.73
C ASP A 1021 3.24 -41.10 -66.08
N THR A 1022 3.14 -41.05 -64.75
CA THR A 1022 2.18 -41.79 -63.94
C THR A 1022 1.30 -40.79 -63.22
N ILE A 1023 0.02 -40.74 -63.57
CA ILE A 1023 -0.93 -39.77 -63.01
C ILE A 1023 -2.07 -40.50 -62.29
N LEU A 1024 -2.35 -40.07 -61.06
CA LEU A 1024 -3.47 -40.52 -60.25
C LEU A 1024 -4.33 -39.29 -59.89
N GLY A 1025 -5.55 -39.21 -60.42
CA GLY A 1025 -6.55 -38.17 -60.10
C GLY A 1025 -6.91 -38.22 -58.62
N GLY A 1026 -7.57 -39.31 -58.23
CA GLY A 1026 -7.94 -39.57 -56.85
C GLY A 1026 -9.46 -39.50 -56.71
N ALA A 1027 -10.01 -38.71 -55.78
CA ALA A 1027 -11.45 -38.64 -55.57
C ALA A 1027 -12.00 -37.25 -55.98
N GLY A 1028 -12.86 -37.22 -56.98
CA GLY A 1028 -13.66 -36.09 -57.41
C GLY A 1028 -13.78 -36.06 -58.92
N ALA A 1029 -13.97 -34.88 -59.52
CA ALA A 1029 -14.18 -34.79 -60.96
C ALA A 1029 -12.93 -34.19 -61.61
N ASP A 1030 -12.00 -35.06 -61.98
CA ASP A 1030 -10.65 -34.64 -62.36
C ASP A 1030 -10.53 -34.38 -63.86
N VAL A 1031 -9.60 -33.51 -64.23
CA VAL A 1031 -9.28 -33.16 -65.61
C VAL A 1031 -7.81 -33.46 -65.83
N ILE A 1032 -7.54 -34.57 -66.53
CA ILE A 1032 -6.19 -35.12 -66.63
C ILE A 1032 -5.69 -35.04 -68.06
N SER A 1033 -4.51 -34.47 -68.27
CA SER A 1033 -3.84 -34.27 -69.54
C SER A 1033 -2.46 -34.90 -69.46
N ALA A 1034 -2.31 -36.15 -69.88
CA ALA A 1034 -1.06 -36.89 -69.72
C ALA A 1034 0.11 -36.24 -70.45
N GLY A 1035 -0.15 -35.66 -71.63
CA GLY A 1035 0.87 -35.00 -72.43
C GLY A 1035 1.51 -35.97 -73.42
N GLY A 1036 2.79 -35.80 -73.69
CA GLY A 1036 3.53 -36.57 -74.68
C GLY A 1036 4.43 -37.63 -74.07
N GLY A 1037 4.09 -38.89 -74.23
CA GLY A 1037 5.00 -40.02 -74.07
C GLY A 1037 4.22 -41.32 -73.92
N LYS A 1038 4.60 -42.21 -73.01
CA LYS A 1038 3.80 -43.42 -72.78
C LYS A 1038 3.32 -43.41 -71.35
N ASP A 1039 2.13 -42.86 -71.16
CA ASP A 1039 1.67 -42.48 -69.84
C ASP A 1039 0.76 -43.54 -69.22
N SER A 1040 0.70 -43.56 -67.89
CA SER A 1040 -0.17 -44.42 -67.10
C SER A 1040 -1.07 -43.53 -66.25
N VAL A 1041 -2.35 -43.47 -66.59
CA VAL A 1041 -3.30 -42.55 -65.97
C VAL A 1041 -4.40 -43.31 -65.25
N THR A 1042 -4.74 -42.87 -64.04
CA THR A 1042 -5.83 -43.42 -63.21
C THR A 1042 -6.69 -42.25 -62.77
N GLY A 1043 -7.97 -42.23 -63.09
CA GLY A 1043 -8.88 -41.14 -62.69
C GLY A 1043 -9.27 -41.25 -61.22
N GLY A 1044 -9.66 -42.45 -60.79
CA GLY A 1044 -10.11 -42.73 -59.44
C GLY A 1044 -11.64 -42.64 -59.31
N ALA A 1045 -12.12 -41.98 -58.26
CA ALA A 1045 -13.53 -41.94 -57.90
C ALA A 1045 -14.19 -40.61 -58.29
N GLY A 1046 -15.07 -40.63 -59.27
CA GLY A 1046 -15.89 -39.49 -59.67
C GLY A 1046 -15.90 -39.32 -61.18
N ALA A 1047 -16.32 -38.17 -61.69
CA ALA A 1047 -16.58 -37.99 -63.12
C ALA A 1047 -15.38 -37.37 -63.82
N ASP A 1048 -14.46 -38.21 -64.28
CA ASP A 1048 -13.15 -37.77 -64.74
C ASP A 1048 -13.10 -37.46 -66.24
N THR A 1049 -12.26 -36.53 -66.67
CA THR A 1049 -12.02 -36.18 -68.07
C THR A 1049 -10.55 -36.37 -68.44
N PHE A 1050 -10.26 -37.41 -69.22
CA PHE A 1050 -8.94 -37.72 -69.75
C PHE A 1050 -8.73 -37.04 -71.12
N ARG A 1051 -7.78 -36.12 -71.21
CA ARG A 1051 -7.33 -35.48 -72.46
C ARG A 1051 -6.13 -36.23 -73.01
N LEU A 1052 -6.30 -36.84 -74.18
CA LEU A 1052 -5.28 -37.66 -74.82
C LEU A 1052 -4.58 -36.91 -75.96
N TYR A 1053 -3.24 -37.00 -76.02
CA TYR A 1053 -2.43 -36.52 -77.15
C TYR A 1053 -2.00 -37.70 -78.02
N ALA A 1054 -2.71 -37.93 -79.13
CA ALA A 1054 -2.42 -39.07 -79.98
C ALA A 1054 -1.25 -38.81 -80.95
N THR A 1055 -0.04 -39.23 -80.61
CA THR A 1055 1.05 -39.39 -81.60
C THR A 1055 1.38 -40.87 -81.83
N ALA A 1056 1.75 -41.24 -83.07
CA ALA A 1056 1.80 -42.63 -83.55
C ALA A 1056 2.85 -43.56 -82.88
N SER A 1057 3.50 -43.14 -81.78
CA SER A 1057 4.57 -43.87 -81.07
C SER A 1057 4.33 -44.03 -79.56
N ASN A 1058 3.25 -43.44 -79.04
CA ASN A 1058 3.07 -43.01 -77.65
C ASN A 1058 1.66 -43.43 -77.19
N ASN A 1059 1.52 -44.68 -76.74
CA ASN A 1059 0.20 -45.21 -76.33
C ASN A 1059 0.02 -45.05 -74.83
N ASP A 1060 -0.79 -44.07 -74.42
CA ASP A 1060 -1.19 -43.87 -73.03
C ASP A 1060 -2.16 -44.98 -72.57
N GLU A 1061 -2.09 -45.31 -71.29
CA GLU A 1061 -2.88 -46.34 -70.62
C GLU A 1061 -3.75 -45.70 -69.54
N ILE A 1062 -5.08 -45.63 -69.76
CA ILE A 1062 -6.04 -45.29 -68.71
C ILE A 1062 -6.41 -46.59 -67.98
N THR A 1063 -6.10 -46.69 -66.69
CA THR A 1063 -6.12 -47.99 -65.98
C THR A 1063 -7.47 -48.34 -65.34
N ASP A 1064 -8.38 -47.37 -65.14
CA ASP A 1064 -9.59 -47.54 -64.35
C ASP A 1064 -10.86 -46.89 -64.91
N PHE A 1065 -10.88 -46.53 -66.20
CA PHE A 1065 -12.04 -45.89 -66.85
C PHE A 1065 -13.38 -46.56 -66.51
N ASP A 1066 -14.27 -45.85 -65.82
CA ASP A 1066 -15.58 -46.30 -65.38
C ASP A 1066 -16.71 -45.41 -65.92
N ALA A 1067 -17.36 -45.87 -67.00
CA ALA A 1067 -18.54 -45.21 -67.56
C ALA A 1067 -19.72 -45.06 -66.58
N SER A 1068 -19.74 -45.80 -65.46
CA SER A 1068 -20.76 -45.66 -64.41
C SER A 1068 -20.54 -44.44 -63.52
N GLN A 1069 -19.30 -43.96 -63.41
CA GLN A 1069 -18.94 -42.69 -62.76
C GLN A 1069 -19.02 -41.49 -63.72
N THR A 1070 -19.36 -41.73 -64.99
CA THR A 1070 -19.47 -40.75 -66.09
C THR A 1070 -18.16 -40.20 -66.63
N ASP A 1071 -17.10 -41.02 -66.55
CA ASP A 1071 -15.80 -40.71 -67.13
C ASP A 1071 -15.88 -40.40 -68.64
N LEU A 1072 -15.07 -39.43 -69.06
CA LEU A 1072 -14.98 -38.90 -70.39
C LEU A 1072 -13.54 -38.99 -70.91
N VAL A 1073 -13.39 -39.38 -72.17
CA VAL A 1073 -12.16 -39.15 -72.93
C VAL A 1073 -12.39 -38.00 -73.90
N ALA A 1074 -11.58 -36.96 -73.80
CA ALA A 1074 -11.57 -35.80 -74.67
C ALA A 1074 -10.31 -35.81 -75.56
N PHE A 1075 -10.45 -35.33 -76.79
CA PHE A 1075 -9.35 -35.19 -77.76
C PHE A 1075 -9.22 -33.73 -78.15
N ASP A 1076 -8.00 -33.19 -78.19
CA ASP A 1076 -7.75 -31.91 -78.85
C ASP A 1076 -7.75 -32.10 -80.38
N ILE A 1077 -8.35 -31.16 -81.10
CA ILE A 1077 -8.50 -31.21 -82.56
C ILE A 1077 -7.19 -30.84 -83.27
N SER A 1078 -6.26 -30.13 -82.61
CA SER A 1078 -4.92 -29.82 -83.16
C SER A 1078 -4.05 -31.06 -83.36
N ASP A 1079 -4.31 -32.13 -82.61
CA ASP A 1079 -3.51 -33.36 -82.64
C ASP A 1079 -4.11 -34.43 -83.58
N ILE A 1080 -5.29 -34.17 -84.16
CA ILE A 1080 -5.99 -35.09 -85.06
C ILE A 1080 -5.35 -35.14 -86.47
N GLU A 1081 -4.48 -34.19 -86.84
CA GLU A 1081 -3.81 -34.19 -88.16
C GLU A 1081 -2.84 -35.39 -88.38
N GLY A 1082 -2.57 -36.21 -87.34
CA GLY A 1082 -1.73 -37.41 -87.42
C GLY A 1082 -2.44 -38.76 -87.16
N LEU A 1083 -3.72 -38.77 -86.80
CA LEU A 1083 -4.42 -39.99 -86.36
C LEU A 1083 -4.81 -40.89 -87.55
N THR A 1084 -3.91 -41.79 -87.94
CA THR A 1084 -4.12 -42.66 -89.10
C THR A 1084 -4.95 -43.91 -88.81
N ALA A 1085 -5.08 -44.33 -87.55
CA ALA A 1085 -6.05 -45.33 -87.08
C ALA A 1085 -6.14 -45.38 -85.54
N VAL A 1086 -7.33 -45.61 -84.98
CA VAL A 1086 -7.54 -46.04 -83.58
C VAL A 1086 -7.63 -47.57 -83.58
N THR A 1087 -6.57 -48.27 -83.17
CA THR A 1087 -6.46 -49.72 -83.41
C THR A 1087 -6.64 -50.64 -82.20
N ASP A 1088 -6.78 -50.13 -80.97
CA ASP A 1088 -6.91 -50.98 -79.79
C ASP A 1088 -7.80 -50.32 -78.71
N PHE A 1089 -9.11 -50.50 -78.81
CA PHE A 1089 -10.01 -50.51 -77.64
C PHE A 1089 -10.12 -51.99 -77.21
N VAL A 1090 -9.14 -52.52 -76.49
CA VAL A 1090 -9.05 -53.99 -76.24
C VAL A 1090 -10.03 -54.51 -75.19
N GLU A 1091 -10.72 -53.67 -74.43
CA GLU A 1091 -11.67 -54.15 -73.41
C GLU A 1091 -13.09 -53.55 -73.46
N LEU A 1092 -13.44 -52.80 -74.50
CA LEU A 1092 -14.84 -52.42 -74.77
C LEU A 1092 -15.43 -53.38 -75.81
N ASP A 1093 -15.79 -54.59 -75.36
CA ASP A 1093 -16.67 -55.48 -76.14
C ASP A 1093 -17.93 -54.68 -76.52
N ALA A 1094 -18.23 -54.64 -77.82
CA ALA A 1094 -19.35 -53.91 -78.42
C ALA A 1094 -20.74 -54.29 -77.85
N THR A 1095 -20.82 -55.25 -76.92
CA THR A 1095 -22.05 -55.63 -76.21
C THR A 1095 -22.34 -54.82 -74.93
N THR A 1096 -21.37 -54.11 -74.33
CA THR A 1096 -21.58 -53.28 -73.13
C THR A 1096 -21.90 -51.80 -73.42
N VAL A 1097 -21.60 -51.30 -74.62
CA VAL A 1097 -21.91 -49.92 -75.06
C VAL A 1097 -23.43 -49.69 -75.25
N ALA A 1098 -24.24 -50.74 -75.29
CA ALA A 1098 -25.70 -50.63 -75.46
C ALA A 1098 -26.48 -50.45 -74.14
N ALA A 1099 -25.82 -50.46 -72.96
CA ALA A 1099 -26.50 -50.33 -71.67
C ALA A 1099 -25.92 -49.25 -70.74
N ALA A 1100 -24.75 -48.66 -71.06
CA ALA A 1100 -24.23 -47.49 -70.36
C ALA A 1100 -24.64 -46.21 -71.10
N THR A 1101 -25.63 -45.51 -70.59
CA THR A 1101 -26.07 -44.18 -71.04
C THR A 1101 -25.06 -43.09 -70.68
N GLY A 1102 -23.80 -43.18 -71.11
CA GLY A 1102 -22.73 -42.34 -70.55
C GLY A 1102 -21.59 -41.88 -71.45
N VAL A 1103 -21.19 -42.61 -72.51
CA VAL A 1103 -20.07 -42.13 -73.37
C VAL A 1103 -20.56 -41.01 -74.29
N ILE A 1104 -20.53 -39.78 -73.78
CA ILE A 1104 -20.76 -38.56 -74.56
C ILE A 1104 -19.40 -38.13 -75.10
N LEU A 1105 -19.06 -38.47 -76.35
CA LEU A 1105 -17.99 -37.76 -77.06
C LEU A 1105 -18.43 -36.29 -77.23
N SER A 1106 -18.05 -35.43 -76.28
CA SER A 1106 -18.28 -34.00 -76.35
C SER A 1106 -17.21 -33.37 -77.23
N VAL A 1107 -17.41 -33.43 -78.56
CA VAL A 1107 -16.61 -32.68 -79.53
C VAL A 1107 -17.03 -31.22 -79.45
N ASN A 1108 -16.34 -30.43 -78.65
CA ASN A 1108 -16.65 -29.01 -78.50
C ASN A 1108 -15.91 -28.21 -79.57
N ALA A 1109 -16.34 -28.29 -80.83
CA ALA A 1109 -15.97 -27.28 -81.83
C ALA A 1109 -16.91 -27.25 -83.03
N THR A 1110 -17.33 -26.03 -83.33
CA THR A 1110 -17.67 -25.51 -84.66
C THR A 1110 -16.70 -25.98 -85.75
N ALA A 1111 -17.26 -26.63 -86.77
CA ALA A 1111 -16.72 -26.91 -88.12
C ALA A 1111 -15.50 -27.84 -88.23
N ALA A 1112 -15.35 -28.72 -89.22
CA ALA A 1112 -16.22 -29.26 -90.26
C ALA A 1112 -15.56 -30.58 -90.70
N VAL A 1113 -16.38 -31.58 -90.98
CA VAL A 1113 -15.93 -32.89 -91.48
C VAL A 1113 -15.49 -32.75 -92.94
N ASP A 1114 -14.23 -33.02 -93.25
CA ASP A 1114 -13.77 -33.28 -94.63
C ASP A 1114 -14.04 -34.76 -94.98
N LEU A 1115 -14.96 -35.00 -95.92
CA LEU A 1115 -15.23 -36.30 -96.54
C LEU A 1115 -14.88 -36.19 -98.02
N ASP A 1116 -13.79 -36.83 -98.43
CA ASP A 1116 -13.31 -36.82 -99.81
C ASP A 1116 -14.38 -37.27 -100.84
N SER A 1117 -14.59 -36.38 -101.82
CA SER A 1117 -15.04 -36.51 -103.21
C SER A 1117 -16.08 -37.58 -103.62
N ALA A 1118 -17.31 -37.48 -103.12
CA ALA A 1118 -18.49 -37.78 -103.95
C ALA A 1118 -19.79 -37.18 -103.41
N ASP A 1119 -19.92 -35.85 -103.28
CA ASP A 1119 -21.27 -35.26 -103.23
C ASP A 1119 -21.32 -33.81 -103.75
N THR A 1120 -22.38 -33.51 -104.50
CA THR A 1120 -22.61 -32.27 -105.26
C THR A 1120 -23.44 -31.23 -104.50
N ASN A 1121 -23.36 -31.20 -103.17
CA ASN A 1121 -24.21 -30.32 -102.36
C ASN A 1121 -23.40 -29.27 -101.61
N VAL A 1122 -23.68 -28.02 -101.99
CA VAL A 1122 -23.22 -26.78 -101.35
C VAL A 1122 -23.65 -26.76 -99.88
N THR A 1123 -22.73 -26.51 -98.97
CA THR A 1123 -23.03 -26.28 -97.55
C THR A 1123 -22.49 -24.92 -97.11
N SER A 1124 -23.39 -24.12 -96.53
CA SER A 1124 -23.14 -22.80 -95.96
C SER A 1124 -22.75 -22.93 -94.48
N ALA A 1125 -21.65 -22.31 -94.08
CA ALA A 1125 -21.32 -22.12 -92.66
C ALA A 1125 -22.01 -20.85 -92.13
N ALA A 1126 -22.69 -20.95 -91.00
CA ALA A 1126 -23.25 -19.81 -90.27
C ALA A 1126 -22.44 -19.60 -88.98
N PHE A 1127 -21.91 -18.39 -88.78
CA PHE A 1127 -21.21 -17.99 -87.57
C PHE A 1127 -22.15 -17.16 -86.69
N GLN A 1128 -22.22 -17.47 -85.39
CA GLN A 1128 -22.99 -16.71 -84.39
C GLN A 1128 -22.02 -15.96 -83.47
N CYS A 1129 -21.92 -14.64 -83.64
CA CYS A 1129 -21.22 -13.74 -82.72
C CYS A 1129 -21.98 -12.39 -82.68
N ASN A 1130 -22.04 -11.75 -81.50
CA ASN A 1130 -22.73 -10.48 -81.29
C ASN A 1130 -21.80 -9.29 -81.61
N TYR A 1131 -22.15 -8.46 -82.60
CA TYR A 1131 -21.44 -7.21 -82.91
C TYR A 1131 -22.41 -6.03 -83.05
N SER A 1132 -21.97 -4.84 -82.67
CA SER A 1132 -22.80 -3.63 -82.57
C SER A 1132 -22.73 -2.70 -83.79
N SER A 1133 -21.81 -2.93 -84.74
CA SER A 1133 -21.73 -2.16 -85.99
C SER A 1133 -21.03 -2.89 -87.14
N ALA A 1134 -21.31 -2.47 -88.38
CA ALA A 1134 -20.64 -3.01 -89.58
C ALA A 1134 -19.12 -2.77 -89.58
N SER A 1135 -18.64 -1.75 -88.88
CA SER A 1135 -17.22 -1.43 -88.71
C SER A 1135 -16.50 -2.38 -87.73
N GLU A 1136 -17.17 -2.87 -86.69
CA GLU A 1136 -16.62 -3.86 -85.75
C GLU A 1136 -16.54 -5.25 -86.40
N LEU A 1137 -17.58 -5.65 -87.13
CA LEU A 1137 -17.57 -6.88 -87.93
C LEU A 1137 -16.42 -6.89 -88.95
N GLN A 1138 -16.15 -5.74 -89.58
CA GLN A 1138 -15.08 -5.61 -90.58
C GLN A 1138 -13.66 -5.63 -89.96
N ALA A 1139 -13.50 -5.20 -88.71
CA ALA A 1139 -12.22 -5.29 -88.00
C ALA A 1139 -11.95 -6.74 -87.54
N ASP A 1140 -12.98 -7.41 -87.02
CA ASP A 1140 -12.85 -8.79 -86.51
C ASP A 1140 -12.63 -9.81 -87.64
N MET A 1141 -13.32 -9.66 -88.77
CA MET A 1141 -13.04 -10.45 -89.97
C MET A 1141 -11.62 -10.24 -90.54
N ARG A 1142 -10.96 -9.10 -90.23
CA ARG A 1142 -9.59 -8.81 -90.68
C ARG A 1142 -8.51 -9.33 -89.73
N SER A 1143 -8.83 -9.50 -88.44
CA SER A 1143 -7.87 -9.96 -87.43
C SER A 1143 -7.96 -11.46 -87.14
N ASN A 1144 -9.15 -12.06 -87.24
CA ASN A 1144 -9.40 -13.40 -86.68
C ASN A 1144 -9.94 -14.43 -87.69
N LEU A 1145 -10.25 -14.05 -88.93
CA LEU A 1145 -10.72 -14.99 -89.95
C LEU A 1145 -9.54 -15.60 -90.71
N THR A 1146 -9.01 -16.71 -90.20
CA THR A 1146 -8.00 -17.51 -90.90
C THR A 1146 -8.71 -18.62 -91.69
N VAL A 1147 -8.81 -18.46 -93.02
CA VAL A 1147 -9.37 -19.51 -93.89
C VAL A 1147 -8.23 -20.30 -94.54
N ALA A 1148 -8.05 -21.56 -94.15
CA ALA A 1148 -7.13 -22.47 -94.81
C ALA A 1148 -7.83 -23.18 -96.00
N ALA A 1149 -8.05 -22.46 -97.10
CA ALA A 1149 -8.53 -23.05 -98.35
C ALA A 1149 -7.91 -22.36 -99.59
N THR A 1150 -7.71 -23.13 -100.67
CA THR A 1150 -7.21 -22.60 -101.95
C THR A 1150 -8.39 -22.11 -102.80
N PHE A 1151 -8.58 -20.79 -102.93
CA PHE A 1151 -9.66 -20.19 -103.73
C PHE A 1151 -9.23 -19.90 -105.18
N ILE A 1152 -10.18 -19.94 -106.13
CA ILE A 1152 -9.96 -19.53 -107.53
C ILE A 1152 -10.56 -18.14 -107.80
N ALA A 1153 -10.05 -17.45 -108.82
CA ALA A 1153 -10.45 -16.08 -109.13
C ALA A 1153 -11.95 -15.99 -109.51
N GLY A 1154 -12.73 -15.24 -108.74
CA GLY A 1154 -14.18 -15.06 -108.91
C GLY A 1154 -15.03 -15.59 -107.76
N ASP A 1155 -14.41 -16.26 -106.78
CA ASP A 1155 -15.08 -16.71 -105.57
C ASP A 1155 -15.31 -15.54 -104.60
N GLY A 1156 -16.49 -15.51 -103.99
CA GLY A 1156 -16.87 -14.53 -102.96
C GLY A 1156 -17.60 -15.24 -101.82
N ILE A 1157 -17.44 -14.72 -100.61
CA ILE A 1157 -18.14 -15.22 -99.42
C ILE A 1157 -19.35 -14.30 -99.16
N LEU A 1158 -20.50 -14.92 -98.96
CA LEU A 1158 -21.73 -14.26 -98.52
C LEU A 1158 -21.90 -14.52 -97.02
N VAL A 1159 -21.81 -13.47 -96.22
CA VAL A 1159 -21.94 -13.53 -94.75
C VAL A 1159 -23.30 -12.96 -94.37
N PHE A 1160 -24.05 -13.71 -93.55
CA PHE A 1160 -25.31 -13.25 -92.98
C PHE A 1160 -25.12 -12.91 -91.50
N TYR A 1161 -25.80 -11.87 -91.05
CA TYR A 1161 -25.88 -11.43 -89.67
C TYR A 1161 -27.36 -11.28 -89.30
N ASP A 1162 -27.77 -11.75 -88.14
CA ASP A 1162 -29.15 -11.66 -87.63
C ASP A 1162 -29.12 -11.07 -86.21
N ASP A 1163 -29.85 -9.97 -85.98
CA ASP A 1163 -29.94 -9.31 -84.67
C ASP A 1163 -31.19 -9.75 -83.86
N GLY A 1164 -31.96 -10.72 -84.37
CA GLY A 1164 -33.21 -11.18 -83.78
C GLY A 1164 -34.45 -10.37 -84.21
N THR A 1165 -34.28 -9.28 -84.95
CA THR A 1165 -35.36 -8.50 -85.59
C THR A 1165 -35.15 -8.27 -87.09
N ASN A 1166 -33.91 -8.19 -87.54
CA ASN A 1166 -33.51 -7.92 -88.93
C ASN A 1166 -32.31 -8.79 -89.31
N THR A 1167 -32.24 -9.20 -90.58
CA THR A 1167 -31.09 -9.93 -91.13
C THR A 1167 -30.29 -9.04 -92.09
N THR A 1168 -28.99 -8.84 -91.86
CA THR A 1168 -28.07 -8.12 -92.75
C THR A 1168 -27.17 -9.09 -93.50
N ALA A 1169 -27.05 -8.94 -94.82
CA ALA A 1169 -26.17 -9.75 -95.66
C ALA A 1169 -25.05 -8.89 -96.26
N ALA A 1170 -23.81 -9.40 -96.22
CA ALA A 1170 -22.62 -8.76 -96.78
C ALA A 1170 -21.91 -9.69 -97.77
N ILE A 1171 -21.52 -9.17 -98.93
CA ILE A 1171 -20.71 -9.91 -99.92
C ILE A 1171 -19.26 -9.41 -99.83
N ALA A 1172 -18.32 -10.29 -99.51
CA ALA A 1172 -16.89 -10.00 -99.55
C ALA A 1172 -16.24 -10.71 -100.74
N THR A 1173 -15.49 -9.97 -101.56
CA THR A 1173 -14.78 -10.49 -102.73
C THR A 1173 -13.30 -10.16 -102.68
N THR A 1174 -12.47 -11.00 -103.30
CA THR A 1174 -11.04 -10.76 -103.47
C THR A 1174 -10.77 -9.72 -104.56
N ALA A 1175 -9.93 -8.72 -104.27
CA ALA A 1175 -9.60 -7.66 -105.20
C ALA A 1175 -8.55 -8.12 -106.24
N GLY A 1176 -8.97 -8.89 -107.24
CA GLY A 1176 -8.33 -8.99 -108.56
C GLY A 1176 -6.90 -9.57 -108.68
N GLY A 1177 -6.79 -10.78 -109.25
CA GLY A 1177 -5.68 -11.13 -110.16
C GLY A 1177 -4.65 -12.17 -109.68
N GLY A 1178 -4.91 -13.44 -110.00
CA GLY A 1178 -3.91 -14.40 -110.50
C GLY A 1178 -2.63 -14.65 -109.70
N GLY A 1179 -2.73 -15.28 -108.52
CA GLY A 1179 -1.61 -15.89 -107.80
C GLY A 1179 -1.99 -16.23 -106.36
N ASN A 1180 -1.44 -17.32 -105.81
CA ASN A 1180 -1.69 -17.77 -104.43
C ASN A 1180 -1.29 -16.64 -103.45
N ALA A 1181 -2.27 -15.99 -102.82
CA ALA A 1181 -2.08 -14.78 -102.01
C ALA A 1181 -2.51 -15.02 -100.56
N VAL A 1182 -1.75 -14.45 -99.61
CA VAL A 1182 -2.01 -14.51 -98.16
C VAL A 1182 -2.88 -13.31 -97.73
N LEU A 1183 -4.03 -13.65 -97.12
CA LEU A 1183 -4.89 -12.96 -96.13
C LEU A 1183 -4.76 -11.44 -95.83
N THR A 1184 -4.76 -10.52 -96.81
CA THR A 1184 -4.93 -9.08 -96.47
C THR A 1184 -5.82 -8.22 -97.37
N ASP A 1185 -6.32 -8.71 -98.52
CA ASP A 1185 -6.91 -7.84 -99.56
C ASP A 1185 -8.39 -8.13 -99.92
N TRP A 1186 -9.23 -8.40 -98.90
CA TRP A 1186 -10.67 -8.60 -99.07
C TRP A 1186 -11.43 -7.29 -98.87
N VAL A 1187 -12.29 -6.94 -99.84
CA VAL A 1187 -13.13 -5.74 -99.81
C VAL A 1187 -14.60 -6.16 -99.80
N VAL A 1188 -15.38 -5.61 -98.86
CA VAL A 1188 -16.85 -5.79 -98.84
C VAL A 1188 -17.42 -5.01 -100.03
N ALA A 1189 -18.01 -5.73 -100.98
CA ALA A 1189 -18.49 -5.16 -102.23
C ALA A 1189 -19.89 -4.52 -102.10
N ASP A 1190 -20.75 -5.07 -101.23
CA ASP A 1190 -22.10 -4.54 -100.99
C ASP A 1190 -22.69 -5.06 -99.66
N ILE A 1191 -23.61 -4.30 -99.04
CA ILE A 1191 -24.33 -4.64 -97.79
C ILE A 1191 -25.81 -4.30 -97.92
N ALA A 1192 -26.69 -5.22 -97.51
CA ALA A 1192 -28.14 -5.01 -97.46
C ALA A 1192 -28.74 -5.52 -96.15
N THR A 1193 -29.61 -4.71 -95.51
CA THR A 1193 -30.33 -5.07 -94.28
C THR A 1193 -31.81 -5.28 -94.55
N PHE A 1194 -32.31 -6.46 -94.23
CA PHE A 1194 -33.71 -6.86 -94.37
C PHE A 1194 -34.41 -6.75 -93.02
N THR A 1195 -35.39 -5.86 -92.92
CA THR A 1195 -36.09 -5.58 -91.66
C THR A 1195 -37.28 -6.51 -91.44
N GLY A 1196 -37.39 -7.11 -90.25
CA GLY A 1196 -38.48 -8.02 -89.87
C GLY A 1196 -38.27 -9.51 -90.19
N VAL A 1197 -37.05 -9.91 -90.58
CA VAL A 1197 -36.66 -11.32 -90.76
C VAL A 1197 -35.78 -11.70 -89.57
N THR A 1198 -36.21 -12.70 -88.80
CA THR A 1198 -35.63 -13.06 -87.48
C THR A 1198 -34.91 -14.42 -87.49
N ASP A 1199 -34.74 -15.01 -88.67
CA ASP A 1199 -33.98 -16.25 -88.85
C ASP A 1199 -33.35 -16.31 -90.26
N ALA A 1200 -32.03 -16.19 -90.31
CA ALA A 1200 -31.25 -16.26 -91.55
C ALA A 1200 -31.43 -17.57 -92.35
N THR A 1201 -31.81 -18.69 -91.72
CA THR A 1201 -32.02 -19.97 -92.41
C THR A 1201 -33.26 -19.98 -93.30
N SER A 1202 -34.22 -19.07 -93.05
CA SER A 1202 -35.42 -18.88 -93.90
C SER A 1202 -35.10 -18.27 -95.27
N ILE A 1203 -33.96 -17.58 -95.40
CA ILE A 1203 -33.47 -17.03 -96.67
C ILE A 1203 -32.82 -18.14 -97.53
N VAL A 1204 -32.16 -19.11 -96.91
CA VAL A 1204 -31.47 -20.22 -97.59
C VAL A 1204 -32.46 -21.25 -98.16
N SER A 1205 -33.64 -21.37 -97.56
CA SER A 1205 -34.71 -22.28 -98.01
C SER A 1205 -35.60 -21.70 -99.13
N ALA A 1206 -35.45 -20.42 -99.47
CA ALA A 1206 -35.98 -19.86 -100.71
C ALA A 1206 -34.96 -20.08 -101.84
N ASN A 1207 -35.21 -21.06 -102.71
CA ASN A 1207 -34.46 -21.36 -103.94
C ASN A 1207 -33.54 -20.21 -104.42
N LEU A 1208 -32.22 -20.39 -104.27
CA LEU A 1208 -31.16 -19.42 -104.60
C LEU A 1208 -31.00 -19.17 -106.12
N THR A 1209 -32.07 -19.35 -106.91
CA THR A 1209 -32.14 -18.98 -108.33
C THR A 1209 -32.67 -17.56 -108.54
N THR A 1210 -33.29 -16.93 -107.53
CA THR A 1210 -33.84 -15.56 -107.63
C THR A 1210 -32.95 -14.45 -107.08
N PHE A 1211 -31.84 -14.76 -106.38
CA PHE A 1211 -30.95 -13.74 -105.77
C PHE A 1211 -29.87 -13.20 -106.74
N ARG A 1212 -29.88 -13.60 -108.02
CA ARG A 1212 -28.95 -13.10 -109.06
C ARG A 1212 -29.53 -11.98 -109.93
N ALA A 1213 -30.62 -11.32 -109.52
CA ALA A 1213 -31.22 -10.18 -110.23
C ALA A 1213 -31.02 -8.87 -109.47
#